data_AF-A0A395LJM1-F1
#
_entry.id   AF-A0A395LJM1-F1
#
_cell.length_a   1.000
_cell.length_b   1.000
_cell.length_c   1.000
_cell.angle_alpha   90.00
_cell.angle_beta   90.00
_cell.angle_gamma   90.00
#
_symmetry.space_group_name_H-M   'P 1'
#
loop_
_entity.id
_entity.type
_entity.pdbx_description
1 polymer ?
#
loop_
_entity_poly.entity_id
_entity_poly.type
_entity_poly.pdbx_seq_one_letter_code
_entity_poly.pdbx_strand_id
1 'polypeptide(L)'
;MQRQRDFLRLLVRIQQPNYYSDQFELGNSYDVEGNINNYKNPQVVKQFLAIYKAGMLPRGVPYSPYYSTQRYETKLLFDLFYYANDYDTFYKTACWARDRVNEGQFLYAFSVATFQREHLNDIVLPPPYEIYPYLFVEADVIQKAYETRERDVGLTSPKTYVFPANYTVYNPEQLLNYYREDVGLNTYYAYYFYNYPTFLNETEYGLNFARRGEQFYYTRQQIYARYYLERLSWDLPDVEPYYYDRPFQTAYNPNLRYPNGQEVPVRPYEYSRQNSYDYNGNSYYYGNYYTGNNEYYTGNYYTGNYQPTYYYGYANNYDYYYPEDLLTYEKRVNDAIDYGYFFSPYQGKYPLYEDYYKGINYLGDVIEGNGETVNKRFYGSIYHYYRALAGKSVDPYNNHGLAPSALQNIYTALRDPANYQILKRVNYFFQRYKNYLPRYTYDELVYPGVKVVNVEVSKLITYFDYFDIDLDNVVNVKTPEDGQYVDYRARQTRLNHKPFTYTVDVTSDKAQDVYVRVFLGPKYDYLGREYNINDRRHYFVELDRFPYKVQAGQTTIQRNSRDSYVVTPDYPSYRTLFRKVEDAYQGRDQFYIDRSQRYCGYPERLLLPRGKKGGQAYTFYVIVTPYVQQDAHDFEPYNYKSFSYCGVGPNRKYPDDKPLGYPFDRPIYGKDFYTPNMYFKDVVIFHKKQEEVNAATTQ
;
A
#
# COMPACT_ATOMS: atom_id res chain seq x y z
N MET A 1 23.93 -14.96 7.13
CA MET A 1 24.14 -14.84 5.67
C MET A 1 23.43 -15.92 4.88
N GLN A 2 23.65 -17.22 5.16
CA GLN A 2 22.96 -18.32 4.47
C GLN A 2 21.44 -18.09 4.34
N ARG A 3 20.76 -17.73 5.44
CA ARG A 3 19.31 -17.48 5.42
C ARG A 3 18.86 -16.39 4.45
N GLN A 4 19.63 -15.31 4.37
CA GLN A 4 19.37 -14.22 3.43
C GLN A 4 19.52 -14.73 2.00
N ARG A 5 20.58 -15.48 1.71
CA ARG A 5 20.84 -16.10 0.41
C ARG A 5 19.72 -17.05 0.01
N ASP A 6 19.28 -17.91 0.91
CA ASP A 6 18.18 -18.87 0.70
C ASP A 6 16.89 -18.19 0.22
N PHE A 7 16.51 -17.09 0.89
CA PHE A 7 15.30 -16.32 0.57
C PHE A 7 15.40 -15.65 -0.79
N LEU A 8 16.57 -15.06 -1.10
CA LEU A 8 16.80 -14.47 -2.41
C LEU A 8 16.75 -15.53 -3.50
N ARG A 9 17.23 -16.75 -3.27
CA ARG A 9 17.18 -17.84 -4.26
C ARG A 9 15.75 -18.32 -4.53
N LEU A 10 14.91 -18.37 -3.49
CA LEU A 10 13.48 -18.72 -3.59
C LEU A 10 12.62 -17.71 -4.36
N LEU A 11 13.14 -16.55 -4.73
CA LEU A 11 12.41 -15.51 -5.47
C LEU A 11 12.93 -15.32 -6.90
N VAL A 12 13.95 -16.08 -7.32
CA VAL A 12 14.44 -16.05 -8.69
C VAL A 12 13.47 -16.81 -9.58
N ARG A 13 13.01 -16.12 -10.64
CA ARG A 13 12.15 -16.62 -11.72
C ARG A 13 11.00 -17.46 -11.19
N ILE A 14 10.16 -16.88 -10.34
CA ILE A 14 9.11 -17.61 -9.60
C ILE A 14 8.13 -18.40 -10.49
N GLN A 15 8.01 -18.01 -11.76
CA GLN A 15 7.18 -18.66 -12.78
C GLN A 15 7.82 -19.92 -13.38
N GLN A 16 9.13 -20.10 -13.24
CA GLN A 16 9.82 -21.33 -13.61
C GLN A 16 9.94 -22.26 -12.39
N PRO A 17 10.07 -23.58 -12.62
CA PRO A 17 10.55 -24.50 -11.59
C PRO A 17 11.81 -23.97 -10.94
N ASN A 18 12.00 -24.24 -9.65
CA ASN A 18 13.08 -23.68 -8.88
C ASN A 18 14.43 -23.92 -9.56
N TYR A 19 15.10 -22.81 -9.84
CA TYR A 19 16.36 -22.70 -10.57
C TYR A 19 17.53 -23.40 -9.87
N TYR A 20 17.42 -23.57 -8.55
CA TYR A 20 18.49 -24.06 -7.69
C TYR A 20 18.24 -25.51 -7.32
N SER A 21 19.06 -26.42 -7.84
CA SER A 21 18.87 -27.88 -7.69
C SER A 21 18.80 -28.34 -6.24
N ASP A 22 19.62 -27.77 -5.35
CA ASP A 22 19.58 -28.04 -3.91
C ASP A 22 18.24 -27.65 -3.29
N GLN A 23 17.64 -26.51 -3.67
CA GLN A 23 16.33 -26.11 -3.17
C GLN A 23 15.20 -26.95 -3.79
N PHE A 24 15.32 -27.28 -5.07
CA PHE A 24 14.38 -28.14 -5.79
C PHE A 24 14.34 -29.56 -5.20
N GLU A 25 15.50 -30.18 -4.99
CA GLU A 25 15.65 -31.50 -4.37
C GLU A 25 15.16 -31.49 -2.92
N LEU A 26 15.47 -30.43 -2.16
CA LEU A 26 14.95 -30.26 -0.80
C LEU A 26 13.42 -30.18 -0.78
N GLY A 27 12.83 -29.37 -1.66
CA GLY A 27 11.38 -29.25 -1.78
C GLY A 27 10.70 -30.55 -2.21
N ASN A 28 11.33 -31.33 -3.08
CA ASN A 28 10.80 -32.61 -3.56
C ASN A 28 10.91 -33.75 -2.55
N SER A 29 11.96 -33.75 -1.73
CA SER A 29 12.17 -34.77 -0.69
C SER A 29 11.42 -34.47 0.61
N TYR A 30 10.96 -33.23 0.81
CA TYR A 30 10.25 -32.84 2.02
C TYR A 30 8.79 -33.32 2.03
N ASP A 31 8.48 -34.20 2.99
CA ASP A 31 7.12 -34.62 3.31
C ASP A 31 6.52 -33.74 4.42
N VAL A 32 5.66 -32.80 4.03
CA VAL A 32 4.97 -31.89 4.97
C VAL A 32 4.12 -32.68 5.98
N GLU A 33 3.45 -33.75 5.56
CA GLU A 33 2.57 -34.55 6.42
C GLU A 33 3.36 -35.39 7.41
N GLY A 34 4.42 -36.05 6.95
CA GLY A 34 5.35 -36.82 7.78
C GLY A 34 6.09 -35.95 8.82
N ASN A 35 6.22 -34.65 8.56
CA ASN A 35 6.84 -33.68 9.47
C ASN A 35 5.84 -32.82 10.26
N ILE A 36 4.58 -33.27 10.39
CA ILE A 36 3.50 -32.53 11.07
C ILE A 36 3.83 -32.06 12.50
N ASN A 37 4.66 -32.81 13.23
CA ASN A 37 5.06 -32.47 14.61
C ASN A 37 6.09 -31.32 14.66
N ASN A 38 6.63 -30.89 13.51
CA ASN A 38 7.54 -29.74 13.41
C ASN A 38 6.78 -28.41 13.27
N TYR A 39 5.46 -28.43 13.43
CA TYR A 39 4.61 -27.25 13.42
C TYR A 39 3.94 -27.10 14.79
N LYS A 40 3.92 -25.87 15.32
CA LYS A 40 3.32 -25.51 16.61
C LYS A 40 1.84 -25.92 16.70
N ASN A 41 1.16 -25.90 15.55
CA ASN A 41 -0.22 -26.35 15.43
C ASN A 41 -0.36 -27.41 14.32
N PRO A 42 -0.33 -28.72 14.67
CA PRO A 42 -0.54 -29.82 13.73
C PRO A 42 -1.82 -29.72 12.89
N GLN A 43 -2.86 -29.03 13.38
CA GLN A 43 -4.12 -28.90 12.63
C GLN A 43 -3.96 -28.05 11.37
N VAL A 44 -3.05 -27.07 11.35
CA VAL A 44 -2.83 -26.23 10.17
C VAL A 44 -2.27 -27.03 9.01
N VAL A 45 -1.43 -28.05 9.30
CA VAL A 45 -0.91 -29.00 8.32
C VAL A 45 -2.03 -29.84 7.72
N LYS A 46 -2.88 -30.40 8.58
CA LYS A 46 -4.04 -31.22 8.14
C LYS A 46 -5.00 -30.41 7.29
N GLN A 47 -5.34 -29.19 7.72
CA GLN A 47 -6.25 -28.30 7.01
C GLN A 47 -5.67 -27.90 5.64
N PHE A 48 -4.42 -27.44 5.60
CA PHE A 48 -3.78 -27.09 4.35
C PHE A 48 -3.72 -28.28 3.39
N LEU A 49 -3.26 -29.45 3.84
CA LEU A 49 -3.12 -30.63 2.98
C LEU A 49 -4.48 -31.14 2.49
N ALA A 50 -5.54 -31.04 3.29
CA ALA A 50 -6.89 -31.40 2.85
C ALA A 50 -7.34 -30.51 1.68
N ILE A 51 -7.15 -29.19 1.79
CA ILE A 51 -7.51 -28.24 0.74
C ILE A 51 -6.59 -28.36 -0.48
N TYR A 52 -5.28 -28.53 -0.27
CA TYR A 52 -4.31 -28.76 -1.33
C TYR A 52 -4.64 -30.02 -2.14
N LYS A 53 -4.98 -31.13 -1.48
CA LYS A 53 -5.41 -32.39 -2.13
C LYS A 53 -6.78 -32.25 -2.83
N ALA A 54 -7.66 -31.37 -2.35
CA ALA A 54 -8.95 -31.07 -2.98
C ALA A 54 -8.83 -30.18 -4.22
N GLY A 55 -7.69 -29.50 -4.41
CA GLY A 55 -7.41 -28.61 -5.52
C GLY A 55 -7.42 -27.13 -5.10
N MET A 56 -6.23 -26.53 -5.07
CA MET A 56 -6.03 -25.09 -4.90
C MET A 56 -5.90 -24.36 -6.25
N LEU A 57 -5.82 -23.03 -6.23
CA LEU A 57 -5.53 -22.22 -7.41
C LEU A 57 -4.32 -22.80 -8.18
N PRO A 58 -4.46 -23.17 -9.46
CA PRO A 58 -3.36 -23.75 -10.22
C PRO A 58 -2.22 -22.75 -10.44
N ARG A 59 -1.01 -23.27 -10.62
CA ARG A 59 0.15 -22.48 -11.07
C ARG A 59 -0.09 -21.85 -12.43
N GLY A 60 0.46 -20.67 -12.65
CA GLY A 60 0.27 -19.88 -13.88
C GLY A 60 -1.08 -19.18 -13.99
N VAL A 61 -2.01 -19.36 -13.05
CA VAL A 61 -3.29 -18.64 -13.03
C VAL A 61 -3.15 -17.31 -12.29
N PRO A 62 -3.73 -16.19 -12.78
CA PRO A 62 -3.72 -14.91 -12.10
C PRO A 62 -4.26 -14.96 -10.67
N TYR A 63 -3.47 -14.45 -9.74
CA TYR A 63 -3.81 -14.39 -8.32
C TYR A 63 -4.26 -12.98 -7.89
N SER A 64 -5.23 -12.95 -6.98
CA SER A 64 -5.71 -11.77 -6.27
C SER A 64 -5.93 -12.09 -4.79
N PRO A 65 -5.31 -11.34 -3.85
CA PRO A 65 -5.62 -11.45 -2.42
C PRO A 65 -7.02 -10.90 -2.05
N TYR A 66 -7.74 -10.32 -3.02
CA TYR A 66 -9.08 -9.78 -2.81
C TYR A 66 -10.19 -10.77 -3.14
N TYR A 67 -9.89 -11.86 -3.85
CA TYR A 67 -10.84 -12.96 -4.06
C TYR A 67 -10.90 -13.85 -2.83
N SER A 68 -12.11 -14.14 -2.36
CA SER A 68 -12.32 -14.71 -1.03
C SER A 68 -11.72 -16.11 -0.90
N THR A 69 -11.90 -16.97 -1.92
CA THR A 69 -11.31 -18.32 -1.97
C THR A 69 -9.78 -18.25 -2.04
N GLN A 70 -9.24 -17.46 -2.97
CA GLN A 70 -7.79 -17.36 -3.15
C GLN A 70 -7.11 -16.79 -1.89
N ARG A 71 -7.74 -15.81 -1.22
CA ARG A 71 -7.27 -15.29 0.07
C ARG A 71 -7.28 -16.35 1.17
N TYR A 72 -8.31 -17.19 1.22
CA TYR A 72 -8.40 -18.27 2.21
C TYR A 72 -7.31 -19.33 1.98
N GLU A 73 -7.14 -19.78 0.74
CA GLU A 73 -6.06 -20.68 0.34
C GLU A 73 -4.68 -20.11 0.71
N THR A 74 -4.45 -18.82 0.43
CA THR A 74 -3.20 -18.16 0.79
C THR A 74 -3.02 -18.02 2.30
N LYS A 75 -4.09 -17.80 3.08
CA LYS A 75 -4.03 -17.83 4.55
C LYS A 75 -3.56 -19.20 5.03
N LEU A 76 -4.08 -20.30 4.49
CA LEU A 76 -3.66 -21.65 4.89
C LEU A 76 -2.17 -21.90 4.59
N LEU A 77 -1.68 -21.42 3.44
CA LEU A 77 -0.24 -21.47 3.15
C LEU A 77 0.58 -20.61 4.13
N PHE A 78 0.09 -19.41 4.44
CA PHE A 78 0.71 -18.56 5.45
C PHE A 78 0.73 -19.24 6.82
N ASP A 79 -0.33 -19.94 7.22
CA ASP A 79 -0.41 -20.65 8.50
C ASP A 79 0.66 -21.74 8.61
N LEU A 80 0.93 -22.49 7.53
CA LEU A 80 2.06 -23.42 7.49
C LEU A 80 3.38 -22.73 7.81
N PHE A 81 3.66 -21.61 7.13
CA PHE A 81 4.88 -20.84 7.35
C PHE A 81 4.93 -20.24 8.75
N TYR A 82 3.82 -19.67 9.24
CA TYR A 82 3.74 -18.98 10.52
C TYR A 82 3.84 -19.94 11.71
N TYR A 83 3.32 -21.16 11.60
CA TYR A 83 3.37 -22.15 12.68
C TYR A 83 4.55 -23.13 12.59
N ALA A 84 5.43 -23.05 11.60
CA ALA A 84 6.69 -23.80 11.60
C ALA A 84 7.51 -23.52 12.88
N ASN A 85 7.99 -24.57 13.56
CA ASN A 85 8.68 -24.46 14.86
C ASN A 85 10.00 -23.71 14.77
N ASP A 86 10.70 -23.83 13.65
CA ASP A 86 12.04 -23.29 13.43
C ASP A 86 12.26 -22.84 11.97
N TYR A 87 13.44 -22.28 11.72
CA TYR A 87 13.85 -21.82 10.39
C TYR A 87 13.95 -22.97 9.38
N ASP A 88 14.45 -24.13 9.80
CA ASP A 88 14.69 -25.27 8.89
C ASP A 88 13.36 -25.81 8.36
N THR A 89 12.38 -26.00 9.24
CA THR A 89 11.01 -26.39 8.89
C THR A 89 10.37 -25.34 7.98
N PHE A 90 10.46 -24.05 8.34
CA PHE A 90 9.96 -22.96 7.50
C PHE A 90 10.57 -23.02 6.09
N TYR A 91 11.88 -23.15 6.00
CA TYR A 91 12.61 -23.09 4.73
C TYR A 91 12.32 -24.32 3.85
N LYS A 92 12.27 -25.52 4.43
CA LYS A 92 11.86 -26.75 3.73
C LYS A 92 10.44 -26.64 3.20
N THR A 93 9.52 -26.11 4.01
CA THR A 93 8.13 -25.84 3.60
C THR A 93 8.08 -24.83 2.46
N ALA A 94 8.90 -23.77 2.52
CA ALA A 94 8.98 -22.76 1.47
C ALA A 94 9.53 -23.35 0.16
N CYS A 95 10.58 -24.19 0.22
CA CYS A 95 11.09 -24.92 -0.94
C CYS A 95 10.04 -25.85 -1.54
N TRP A 96 9.29 -26.57 -0.70
CA TRP A 96 8.19 -27.44 -1.13
C TRP A 96 7.08 -26.65 -1.84
N ALA A 97 6.64 -25.54 -1.22
CA ALA A 97 5.53 -24.72 -1.72
C ALA A 97 5.90 -23.96 -3.00
N ARG A 98 7.16 -23.52 -3.13
CA ARG A 98 7.65 -22.70 -4.25
C ARG A 98 7.37 -23.31 -5.63
N ASP A 99 7.40 -24.64 -5.74
CA ASP A 99 7.17 -25.34 -7.02
C ASP A 99 5.78 -25.98 -7.14
N ARG A 100 4.98 -25.96 -6.06
CA ARG A 100 3.70 -26.71 -5.97
C ARG A 100 2.47 -25.84 -5.85
N VAL A 101 2.61 -24.67 -5.24
CA VAL A 101 1.51 -23.71 -5.07
C VAL A 101 1.61 -22.61 -6.12
N ASN A 102 0.48 -21.98 -6.45
CA ASN A 102 0.45 -20.80 -7.32
C ASN A 102 1.48 -19.74 -6.88
N GLU A 103 2.16 -19.16 -7.86
CA GLU A 103 3.29 -18.26 -7.67
C GLU A 103 2.90 -16.98 -6.90
N GLY A 104 1.70 -16.46 -7.16
CA GLY A 104 1.16 -15.30 -6.46
C GLY A 104 0.76 -15.60 -5.02
N GLN A 105 0.16 -16.78 -4.78
CA GLN A 105 -0.16 -17.25 -3.42
C GLN A 105 1.12 -17.47 -2.61
N PHE A 106 2.11 -18.15 -3.21
CA PHE A 106 3.43 -18.37 -2.60
C PHE A 106 4.10 -17.04 -2.27
N LEU A 107 4.22 -16.13 -3.24
CA LEU A 107 4.86 -14.83 -3.04
C LEU A 107 4.20 -14.05 -1.90
N TYR A 108 2.88 -13.96 -1.89
CA TYR A 108 2.16 -13.23 -0.83
C TYR A 108 2.33 -13.89 0.54
N ALA A 109 2.06 -15.20 0.68
CA ALA A 109 2.20 -15.90 1.96
C ALA A 109 3.64 -15.87 2.48
N PHE A 110 4.63 -16.07 1.61
CA PHE A 110 6.05 -16.06 1.96
C PHE A 110 6.52 -14.67 2.41
N SER A 111 6.16 -13.61 1.67
CA SER A 111 6.49 -12.23 2.06
C SER A 111 5.82 -11.84 3.37
N VAL A 112 4.54 -12.15 3.55
CA VAL A 112 3.83 -11.90 4.79
C VAL A 112 4.47 -12.66 5.96
N ALA A 113 4.75 -13.96 5.82
CA ALA A 113 5.39 -14.73 6.88
C ALA A 113 6.78 -14.19 7.26
N THR A 114 7.53 -13.64 6.29
CA THR A 114 8.80 -12.94 6.54
C THR A 114 8.62 -11.70 7.41
N PHE A 115 7.55 -10.94 7.20
CA PHE A 115 7.26 -9.72 7.95
C PHE A 115 6.70 -9.97 9.35
N GLN A 116 6.00 -11.10 9.54
CA GLN A 116 5.29 -11.40 10.78
C GLN A 116 6.10 -12.27 11.76
N ARG A 117 7.06 -13.08 11.28
CA ARG A 117 7.87 -13.96 12.15
C ARG A 117 9.11 -13.23 12.67
N GLU A 118 9.21 -13.12 13.99
CA GLU A 118 10.26 -12.35 14.67
C GLU A 118 11.70 -12.71 14.26
N HIS A 119 12.03 -14.00 14.13
CA HIS A 119 13.37 -14.47 13.73
C HIS A 119 13.70 -14.23 12.24
N LEU A 120 12.76 -13.69 11.46
CA LEU A 120 12.93 -13.29 10.06
C LEU A 120 13.00 -11.76 9.88
N ASN A 121 12.90 -10.98 10.97
CA ASN A 121 12.94 -9.51 10.92
C ASN A 121 14.19 -8.91 10.25
N ASP A 122 15.29 -9.67 10.22
CA ASP A 122 16.58 -9.28 9.64
C ASP A 122 16.76 -9.75 8.18
N ILE A 123 15.80 -10.50 7.63
CA ILE A 123 15.80 -10.82 6.20
C ILE A 123 15.44 -9.56 5.41
N VAL A 124 16.08 -9.37 4.25
CA VAL A 124 15.82 -8.31 3.25
C VAL A 124 15.31 -8.94 1.93
N LEU A 125 14.04 -8.74 1.60
CA LEU A 125 13.40 -9.17 0.37
C LEU A 125 13.71 -8.16 -0.76
N PRO A 126 13.85 -8.64 -2.01
CA PRO A 126 13.90 -7.76 -3.17
C PRO A 126 12.61 -6.95 -3.31
N PRO A 127 12.65 -5.82 -4.02
CA PRO A 127 11.44 -5.08 -4.31
C PRO A 127 10.46 -5.91 -5.17
N PRO A 128 9.14 -5.87 -4.89
CA PRO A 128 8.14 -6.62 -5.66
C PRO A 128 8.15 -6.33 -7.16
N TYR A 129 8.53 -5.11 -7.58
CA TYR A 129 8.63 -4.73 -8.99
C TYR A 129 9.75 -5.44 -9.76
N GLU A 130 10.69 -6.11 -9.08
CA GLU A 130 11.70 -6.96 -9.72
C GLU A 130 11.43 -8.46 -9.49
N ILE A 131 10.65 -8.85 -8.49
CA ILE A 131 10.21 -10.25 -8.29
C ILE A 131 9.10 -10.61 -9.27
N TYR A 132 8.13 -9.69 -9.45
CA TYR A 132 6.97 -9.88 -10.30
C TYR A 132 6.69 -8.63 -11.18
N PRO A 133 7.56 -8.35 -12.18
CA PRO A 133 7.53 -7.07 -12.91
C PRO A 133 6.28 -6.86 -13.78
N TYR A 134 5.58 -7.95 -14.13
CA TYR A 134 4.34 -7.99 -14.92
C TYR A 134 3.25 -6.99 -14.49
N LEU A 135 3.19 -6.69 -13.20
CA LEU A 135 2.21 -5.76 -12.62
C LEU A 135 2.79 -4.38 -12.31
N PHE A 136 4.02 -4.10 -12.77
CA PHE A 136 4.71 -2.83 -12.55
C PHE A 136 5.20 -2.18 -13.85
N VAL A 137 5.36 -2.95 -14.92
CA VAL A 137 5.91 -2.52 -16.21
C VAL A 137 4.90 -2.78 -17.30
N GLU A 138 4.75 -1.82 -18.22
CA GLU A 138 3.80 -1.91 -19.33
C GLU A 138 4.02 -3.17 -20.20
N ALA A 139 2.92 -3.74 -20.68
CA ALA A 139 2.86 -5.00 -21.40
C ALA A 139 3.70 -5.02 -22.68
N ASP A 140 3.84 -3.88 -23.37
CA ASP A 140 4.66 -3.76 -24.58
C ASP A 140 6.16 -3.83 -24.27
N VAL A 141 6.60 -3.32 -23.11
CA VAL A 141 7.98 -3.41 -22.62
C VAL A 141 8.30 -4.85 -22.22
N ILE A 142 7.37 -5.52 -21.53
CA ILE A 142 7.46 -6.96 -21.25
C ILE A 142 7.57 -7.76 -22.56
N GLN A 143 6.75 -7.43 -23.56
CA GLN A 143 6.79 -8.09 -24.86
C GLN A 143 8.14 -7.89 -25.57
N LYS A 144 8.71 -6.67 -25.55
CA LYS A 144 10.05 -6.40 -26.10
C LYS A 144 11.13 -7.24 -25.40
N ALA A 145 11.03 -7.44 -24.09
CA ALA A 145 11.96 -8.30 -23.35
C ALA A 145 11.86 -9.78 -23.80
N TYR A 146 10.66 -10.29 -24.07
CA TYR A 146 10.47 -11.63 -24.63
C TYR A 146 11.07 -11.76 -26.04
N GLU A 147 10.72 -10.86 -26.96
CA GLU A 147 11.24 -10.88 -28.33
C GLU A 147 12.77 -10.77 -28.37
N THR A 148 13.35 -10.02 -27.43
CA THR A 148 14.81 -9.94 -27.26
C THR A 148 15.37 -11.27 -26.79
N ARG A 149 14.74 -11.91 -25.80
CA ARG A 149 15.17 -13.22 -25.31
C ARG A 149 15.15 -14.29 -26.38
N GLU A 150 14.11 -14.32 -27.21
CA GLU A 150 13.96 -15.28 -28.32
C GLU A 150 15.10 -15.18 -29.34
N ARG A 151 15.69 -13.98 -29.51
CA ARG A 151 16.85 -13.75 -30.39
C ARG A 151 18.18 -14.08 -29.71
N ASP A 152 18.24 -13.94 -28.39
CA ASP A 152 19.45 -14.09 -27.57
C ASP A 152 19.56 -15.47 -26.87
N VAL A 153 19.05 -16.54 -27.47
CA VAL A 153 19.06 -17.89 -26.86
C VAL A 153 20.46 -18.51 -26.68
N GLY A 154 21.50 -17.94 -27.28
CA GLY A 154 22.88 -18.46 -27.26
C GLY A 154 23.93 -17.49 -26.73
N LEU A 155 23.57 -16.60 -25.80
CA LEU A 155 24.54 -15.67 -25.19
C LEU A 155 25.65 -16.43 -24.48
N THR A 156 26.90 -16.04 -24.76
CA THR A 156 28.12 -16.56 -24.11
C THR A 156 28.79 -15.52 -23.21
N SER A 157 28.27 -14.29 -23.18
CA SER A 157 28.71 -13.19 -22.34
C SER A 157 27.52 -12.32 -21.94
N PRO A 158 27.61 -11.59 -20.80
CA PRO A 158 26.53 -10.71 -20.36
C PRO A 158 26.19 -9.64 -21.39
N LYS A 159 24.90 -9.48 -21.68
CA LYS A 159 24.39 -8.51 -22.63
C LYS A 159 23.25 -7.70 -22.02
N THR A 160 23.47 -6.39 -21.94
CA THR A 160 22.51 -5.46 -21.35
C THR A 160 21.58 -4.87 -22.42
N TYR A 161 20.28 -4.90 -22.15
CA TYR A 161 19.27 -4.17 -22.91
C TYR A 161 18.45 -3.28 -21.99
N VAL A 162 18.19 -2.07 -22.47
CA VAL A 162 17.38 -1.08 -21.75
C VAL A 162 16.21 -0.68 -22.65
N PHE A 163 15.01 -1.03 -22.21
CA PHE A 163 13.76 -0.74 -22.90
C PHE A 163 13.12 0.52 -22.30
N PRO A 164 12.90 1.59 -23.08
CA PRO A 164 12.18 2.75 -22.60
C PRO A 164 10.72 2.41 -22.27
N ALA A 165 10.26 2.79 -21.07
CA ALA A 165 8.90 2.69 -20.58
C ALA A 165 8.36 4.12 -20.38
N ASN A 166 7.85 4.71 -21.45
CA ASN A 166 7.42 6.12 -21.47
C ASN A 166 5.90 6.22 -21.31
N TYR A 167 5.45 7.07 -20.39
CA TYR A 167 4.03 7.37 -20.24
C TYR A 167 3.48 8.11 -21.46
N THR A 168 2.40 7.60 -22.03
CA THR A 168 1.65 8.28 -23.09
C THR A 168 0.39 8.93 -22.51
N VAL A 169 0.16 10.21 -22.83
CA VAL A 169 -0.96 10.99 -22.30
C VAL A 169 -2.01 11.19 -23.40
N TYR A 170 -3.20 10.62 -23.18
CA TYR A 170 -4.39 10.76 -24.02
C TYR A 170 -5.55 11.47 -23.31
N ASN A 171 -5.58 11.44 -21.97
CA ASN A 171 -6.59 12.11 -21.16
C ASN A 171 -5.98 12.80 -19.93
N PRO A 172 -6.71 13.73 -19.27
CA PRO A 172 -6.17 14.48 -18.13
C PRO A 172 -5.69 13.61 -16.95
N GLU A 173 -6.33 12.48 -16.67
CA GLU A 173 -5.89 11.60 -15.58
C GLU A 173 -4.48 11.04 -15.84
N GLN A 174 -4.12 10.79 -17.10
CA GLN A 174 -2.80 10.27 -17.47
C GLN A 174 -1.65 11.25 -17.24
N LEU A 175 -1.92 12.54 -17.04
CA LEU A 175 -0.91 13.49 -16.56
C LEU A 175 -0.32 13.07 -15.21
N LEU A 176 -1.05 12.27 -14.42
CA LEU A 176 -0.67 11.81 -13.09
C LEU A 176 -0.06 10.40 -13.10
N ASN A 177 0.20 9.79 -14.27
CA ASN A 177 0.76 8.45 -14.35
C ASN A 177 2.11 8.34 -13.63
N TYR A 178 2.96 9.37 -13.69
CA TYR A 178 4.24 9.38 -12.96
C TYR A 178 4.10 9.21 -11.44
N TYR A 179 2.93 9.53 -10.87
CA TYR A 179 2.62 9.33 -9.46
C TYR A 179 1.92 7.99 -9.24
N ARG A 180 0.81 7.77 -9.97
CA ARG A 180 -0.04 6.56 -9.82
C ARG A 180 0.70 5.27 -10.16
N GLU A 181 1.62 5.33 -11.12
CA GLU A 181 2.39 4.19 -11.62
C GLU A 181 3.82 4.13 -11.09
N ASP A 182 4.20 5.04 -10.18
CA ASP A 182 5.50 4.98 -9.51
C ASP A 182 5.65 3.63 -8.80
N VAL A 183 6.72 2.91 -9.14
CA VAL A 183 6.97 1.56 -8.62
C VAL A 183 7.27 1.55 -7.12
N GLY A 184 7.86 2.64 -6.60
CA GLY A 184 8.08 2.83 -5.18
C GLY A 184 6.76 3.04 -4.44
N LEU A 185 5.85 3.86 -4.98
CA LEU A 185 4.54 4.11 -4.37
C LEU A 185 3.70 2.82 -4.30
N ASN A 186 3.67 2.06 -5.39
CA ASN A 186 2.95 0.79 -5.43
C ASN A 186 3.60 -0.28 -4.53
N THR A 187 4.94 -0.26 -4.38
CA THR A 187 5.66 -1.12 -3.43
C THR A 187 5.35 -0.77 -1.98
N TYR A 188 5.36 0.52 -1.63
CA TYR A 188 4.95 1.02 -0.32
C TYR A 188 3.54 0.50 0.03
N TYR A 189 2.61 0.59 -0.91
CA TYR A 189 1.25 0.12 -0.71
C TYR A 189 1.17 -1.39 -0.51
N ALA A 190 1.95 -2.18 -1.27
CA ALA A 190 2.04 -3.63 -1.06
C ALA A 190 2.63 -3.99 0.32
N TYR A 191 3.70 -3.30 0.73
CA TYR A 191 4.33 -3.51 2.04
C TYR A 191 3.43 -3.16 3.21
N TYR A 192 2.53 -2.19 3.05
CA TYR A 192 1.47 -1.97 4.03
C TYR A 192 0.62 -3.25 4.24
N PHE A 193 0.19 -3.93 3.17
CA PHE A 193 -0.55 -5.19 3.28
C PHE A 193 0.29 -6.38 3.74
N TYR A 194 1.62 -6.30 3.67
CA TYR A 194 2.50 -7.30 4.28
C TYR A 194 2.61 -7.11 5.78
N ASN A 195 2.59 -5.85 6.26
CA ASN A 195 2.54 -5.51 7.68
C ASN A 195 1.16 -5.77 8.31
N TYR A 196 0.07 -5.48 7.60
CA TYR A 196 -1.31 -5.66 8.08
C TYR A 196 -2.18 -6.50 7.13
N PRO A 197 -1.85 -7.79 6.89
CA PRO A 197 -2.67 -8.66 6.06
C PRO A 197 -4.11 -8.75 6.58
N THR A 198 -5.07 -8.64 5.67
CA THR A 198 -6.49 -8.50 6.02
C THR A 198 -7.07 -9.73 6.73
N PHE A 199 -6.46 -10.90 6.56
CA PHE A 199 -6.89 -12.15 7.21
C PHE A 199 -6.33 -12.35 8.63
N LEU A 200 -5.35 -11.57 9.09
CA LEU A 200 -4.77 -11.76 10.42
C LEU A 200 -5.74 -11.33 11.52
N ASN A 201 -5.86 -12.19 12.54
CA ASN A 201 -6.54 -11.92 13.80
C ASN A 201 -5.55 -11.96 14.98
N GLU A 202 -5.54 -10.95 15.84
CA GLU A 202 -4.65 -10.79 16.99
C GLU A 202 -4.70 -11.98 17.94
N THR A 203 -5.91 -12.44 18.27
CA THR A 203 -6.13 -13.55 19.20
C THR A 203 -5.67 -14.88 18.61
N GLU A 204 -5.96 -15.15 17.32
CA GLU A 204 -5.57 -16.39 16.63
C GLU A 204 -4.05 -16.56 16.54
N TYR A 205 -3.33 -15.47 16.26
CA TYR A 205 -1.89 -15.51 16.00
C TYR A 205 -1.02 -15.10 17.20
N GLY A 206 -1.63 -14.69 18.32
CA GLY A 206 -0.90 -14.17 19.48
C GLY A 206 -0.12 -12.89 19.15
N LEU A 207 -0.74 -12.03 18.33
CA LEU A 207 -0.17 -10.75 17.89
C LEU A 207 -0.95 -9.59 18.49
N ASN A 208 -0.33 -8.41 18.54
CA ASN A 208 -1.01 -7.17 18.84
C ASN A 208 -0.65 -6.08 17.83
N PHE A 209 -1.63 -5.43 17.23
CA PHE A 209 -1.43 -4.33 16.29
C PHE A 209 -1.87 -3.02 16.92
N ALA A 210 -0.91 -2.17 17.29
CA ALA A 210 -1.22 -0.85 17.78
C ALA A 210 -1.89 0.01 16.69
N ARG A 211 -3.12 0.47 16.95
CA ARG A 211 -3.86 1.44 16.13
C ARG A 211 -4.10 0.99 14.69
N ARG A 212 -4.27 -0.32 14.45
CA ARG A 212 -4.45 -0.92 13.11
C ARG A 212 -5.51 -0.21 12.25
N GLY A 213 -6.72 -0.04 12.77
CA GLY A 213 -7.84 0.60 12.05
C GLY A 213 -7.66 2.11 11.87
N GLU A 214 -7.01 2.79 12.82
CA GLU A 214 -6.63 4.20 12.63
C GLU A 214 -5.55 4.35 11.56
N GLN A 215 -4.56 3.46 11.57
CA GLN A 215 -3.51 3.39 10.56
C GLN A 215 -4.11 3.05 9.19
N PHE A 216 -5.14 2.20 9.14
CA PHE A 216 -5.89 1.94 7.93
C PHE A 216 -6.40 3.24 7.32
N TYR A 217 -7.14 4.02 8.10
CA TYR A 217 -7.64 5.33 7.66
C TYR A 217 -6.52 6.27 7.24
N TYR A 218 -5.54 6.50 8.12
CA TYR A 218 -4.54 7.54 7.93
C TYR A 218 -3.67 7.29 6.71
N THR A 219 -3.23 6.04 6.48
CA THR A 219 -2.48 5.65 5.28
C THR A 219 -3.24 6.01 4.00
N ARG A 220 -4.56 5.72 3.92
CA ARG A 220 -5.37 6.02 2.73
C ARG A 220 -5.67 7.51 2.61
N GLN A 221 -5.92 8.21 3.73
CA GLN A 221 -6.13 9.65 3.73
C GLN A 221 -4.89 10.39 3.26
N GLN A 222 -3.69 10.01 3.70
CA GLN A 222 -2.43 10.62 3.27
C GLN A 222 -2.13 10.33 1.79
N ILE A 223 -2.37 9.11 1.29
CA ILE A 223 -2.28 8.80 -0.16
C ILE A 223 -3.24 9.69 -0.96
N TYR A 224 -4.47 9.85 -0.49
CA TYR A 224 -5.47 10.69 -1.15
C TYR A 224 -5.09 12.17 -1.15
N ALA A 225 -4.69 12.72 0.00
CA ALA A 225 -4.22 14.10 0.12
C ALA A 225 -3.03 14.36 -0.82
N ARG A 226 -2.08 13.44 -0.84
CA ARG A 226 -0.89 13.54 -1.69
C ARG A 226 -1.21 13.46 -3.18
N TYR A 227 -2.15 12.61 -3.58
CA TYR A 227 -2.70 12.57 -4.93
C TYR A 227 -3.40 13.88 -5.29
N TYR A 228 -4.19 14.46 -4.37
CA TYR A 228 -4.83 15.75 -4.58
C TYR A 228 -3.80 16.87 -4.82
N LEU A 229 -2.67 16.87 -4.11
CA LEU A 229 -1.59 17.84 -4.39
C LEU A 229 -0.98 17.65 -5.79
N GLU A 230 -0.85 16.42 -6.30
CA GLU A 230 -0.43 16.20 -7.70
C GLU A 230 -1.46 16.69 -8.72
N ARG A 231 -2.75 16.57 -8.40
CA ARG A 231 -3.83 17.10 -9.25
C ARG A 231 -3.70 18.61 -9.40
N LEU A 232 -3.44 19.32 -8.30
CA LEU A 232 -3.20 20.77 -8.32
C LEU A 232 -1.97 21.17 -9.14
N SER A 233 -0.94 20.32 -9.22
CA SER A 233 0.24 20.55 -10.07
C SER A 233 -0.10 20.61 -11.58
N TRP A 234 -1.28 20.11 -11.95
CA TRP A 234 -1.82 20.10 -13.31
C TRP A 234 -3.16 20.84 -13.44
N ASP A 235 -3.52 21.65 -12.44
CA ASP A 235 -4.78 22.41 -12.43
C ASP A 235 -6.04 21.52 -12.55
N LEU A 236 -5.95 20.28 -12.07
CA LEU A 236 -7.05 19.33 -12.06
C LEU A 236 -7.90 19.52 -10.78
N PRO A 237 -9.24 19.46 -10.87
CA PRO A 237 -10.13 19.54 -9.72
C PRO A 237 -10.00 18.31 -8.84
N ASP A 238 -10.56 18.35 -7.62
CA ASP A 238 -10.70 17.15 -6.81
C ASP A 238 -11.54 16.07 -7.52
N VAL A 239 -11.36 14.79 -7.18
CA VAL A 239 -12.12 13.70 -7.81
C VAL A 239 -13.53 13.61 -7.24
N GLU A 240 -14.50 13.15 -8.03
CA GLU A 240 -15.80 12.74 -7.48
C GLU A 240 -15.67 11.44 -6.68
N PRO A 241 -16.46 11.23 -5.61
CA PRO A 241 -16.42 9.96 -4.90
C PRO A 241 -17.01 8.86 -5.77
N TYR A 242 -16.66 7.61 -5.46
CA TYR A 242 -17.22 6.47 -6.18
C TYR A 242 -18.74 6.40 -6.00
N TYR A 243 -19.46 6.18 -7.09
CA TYR A 243 -20.90 5.96 -7.11
C TYR A 243 -21.19 4.69 -7.92
N TYR A 244 -21.78 3.69 -7.27
CA TYR A 244 -22.09 2.40 -7.87
C TYR A 244 -23.50 2.32 -8.47
N ASP A 245 -24.30 3.37 -8.30
CA ASP A 245 -25.64 3.53 -8.89
C ASP A 245 -25.60 4.19 -10.28
N ARG A 246 -24.41 4.49 -10.80
CA ARG A 246 -24.21 5.11 -12.11
C ARG A 246 -22.95 4.61 -12.82
N PRO A 247 -22.89 4.70 -14.17
CA PRO A 247 -21.73 4.24 -14.93
C PRO A 247 -20.45 5.02 -14.63
N PHE A 248 -19.31 4.33 -14.69
CA PHE A 248 -18.00 4.94 -14.51
C PHE A 248 -17.69 5.98 -15.60
N GLN A 249 -17.50 7.22 -15.18
CA GLN A 249 -17.08 8.33 -16.06
C GLN A 249 -15.56 8.42 -16.21
N THR A 250 -14.80 7.49 -15.65
CA THR A 250 -13.32 7.52 -15.69
C THR A 250 -12.79 6.20 -16.24
N ALA A 251 -12.50 6.21 -17.54
CA ALA A 251 -11.85 5.11 -18.21
C ALA A 251 -10.45 4.88 -17.64
N TYR A 252 -10.03 3.62 -17.68
CA TYR A 252 -8.67 3.25 -17.33
C TYR A 252 -8.24 2.05 -18.15
N ASN A 253 -7.16 2.22 -18.90
CA ASN A 253 -6.45 1.12 -19.55
C ASN A 253 -5.15 0.89 -18.78
N PRO A 254 -5.01 -0.25 -18.07
CA PRO A 254 -3.81 -0.56 -17.32
C PRO A 254 -2.56 -0.74 -18.17
N ASN A 255 -2.69 -1.19 -19.43
CA ASN A 255 -1.57 -1.66 -20.27
C ASN A 255 -0.65 -2.65 -19.53
N LEU A 256 -1.21 -3.52 -18.69
CA LEU A 256 -0.49 -4.55 -17.93
C LEU A 256 -1.00 -5.92 -18.33
N ARG A 257 -0.14 -6.94 -18.26
CA ARG A 257 -0.49 -8.34 -18.54
C ARG A 257 0.04 -9.28 -17.48
N TYR A 258 -0.73 -10.31 -17.18
CA TYR A 258 -0.28 -11.43 -16.36
C TYR A 258 0.71 -12.32 -17.13
N PRO A 259 1.54 -13.11 -16.43
CA PRO A 259 2.54 -13.99 -17.06
C PRO A 259 1.95 -15.00 -18.06
N ASN A 260 0.68 -15.38 -17.89
CA ASN A 260 -0.01 -16.30 -18.79
C ASN A 260 -0.56 -15.62 -20.06
N GLY A 261 -0.28 -14.33 -20.26
CA GLY A 261 -0.72 -13.55 -21.42
C GLY A 261 -2.11 -12.93 -21.28
N GLN A 262 -2.84 -13.17 -20.18
CA GLN A 262 -4.10 -12.48 -19.94
C GLN A 262 -3.84 -11.00 -19.60
N GLU A 263 -4.52 -10.10 -20.29
CA GLU A 263 -4.45 -8.67 -19.99
C GLU A 263 -5.14 -8.36 -18.66
N VAL A 264 -4.59 -7.40 -17.90
CA VAL A 264 -5.31 -6.77 -16.80
C VAL A 264 -6.47 -5.98 -17.42
N PRO A 265 -7.73 -6.25 -17.04
CA PRO A 265 -8.89 -5.69 -17.74
C PRO A 265 -8.90 -4.17 -17.83
N VAL A 266 -9.25 -3.69 -19.03
CA VAL A 266 -9.55 -2.29 -19.31
C VAL A 266 -10.93 -1.97 -18.75
N ARG A 267 -11.08 -0.82 -18.08
CA ARG A 267 -12.39 -0.23 -17.79
C ARG A 267 -12.68 0.85 -18.83
N PRO A 268 -13.66 0.67 -19.75
CA PRO A 268 -13.99 1.66 -20.76
C PRO A 268 -14.63 2.90 -20.14
N TYR A 269 -14.68 3.98 -20.92
CA TYR A 269 -15.52 5.12 -20.60
C TYR A 269 -16.97 4.73 -20.92
N GLU A 270 -17.82 4.65 -19.90
CA GLU A 270 -19.23 4.31 -20.11
C GLU A 270 -20.08 5.57 -20.20
N TYR A 271 -20.59 5.84 -21.40
CA TYR A 271 -21.65 6.82 -21.61
C TYR A 271 -22.96 6.19 -21.15
N SER A 272 -23.67 6.77 -20.17
CA SER A 272 -25.04 6.35 -19.88
C SER A 272 -25.93 6.71 -21.07
N ARG A 273 -26.14 5.76 -21.98
CA ARG A 273 -27.18 5.86 -23.02
C ARG A 273 -28.05 4.62 -22.97
N GLN A 274 -28.85 4.53 -21.90
CA GLN A 274 -30.18 3.95 -21.97
C GLN A 274 -30.98 4.44 -20.75
N ASN A 275 -31.71 5.54 -20.93
CA ASN A 275 -32.96 5.72 -20.18
C ASN A 275 -33.92 4.66 -20.71
N SER A 276 -33.91 3.49 -20.12
CA SER A 276 -34.99 2.52 -20.29
C SER A 276 -36.15 3.04 -19.44
N TYR A 277 -37.06 3.80 -20.04
CA TYR A 277 -38.33 4.11 -19.41
C TYR A 277 -39.13 2.81 -19.32
N ASP A 278 -39.65 2.49 -18.13
CA ASP A 278 -40.71 1.48 -18.03
C ASP A 278 -42.00 2.01 -18.69
N TYR A 279 -42.99 1.13 -18.92
CA TYR A 279 -44.29 1.51 -19.47
C TYR A 279 -45.06 2.54 -18.61
N ASN A 280 -44.58 2.85 -17.40
CA ASN A 280 -45.18 3.78 -16.45
C ASN A 280 -44.45 5.13 -16.36
N GLY A 281 -43.42 5.38 -17.18
CA GLY A 281 -42.72 6.66 -17.25
C GLY A 281 -41.74 6.91 -16.09
N ASN A 282 -41.38 5.89 -15.31
CA ASN A 282 -40.36 6.02 -14.27
C ASN A 282 -38.96 5.88 -14.90
N SER A 283 -38.11 6.88 -14.66
CA SER A 283 -36.70 6.85 -15.05
C SER A 283 -35.89 6.07 -14.01
N TYR A 284 -35.53 4.83 -14.30
CA TYR A 284 -34.50 4.12 -13.56
C TYR A 284 -33.16 4.31 -14.27
N TYR A 285 -32.14 4.73 -13.53
CA TYR A 285 -30.76 4.56 -13.98
C TYR A 285 -30.46 3.06 -14.00
N TYR A 286 -30.75 2.41 -15.12
CA TYR A 286 -30.12 1.16 -15.48
C TYR A 286 -28.67 1.48 -15.85
N GLY A 287 -27.80 1.65 -14.85
CA GLY A 287 -26.41 1.26 -15.07
C GLY A 287 -26.44 -0.18 -15.60
N ASN A 288 -25.49 -0.60 -16.44
CA ASN A 288 -25.41 -1.98 -16.97
C ASN A 288 -25.18 -3.07 -15.89
N TYR A 289 -25.49 -2.74 -14.64
CA TYR A 289 -25.48 -3.58 -13.48
C TYR A 289 -26.89 -4.16 -13.28
N TYR A 290 -27.02 -5.46 -13.59
CA TYR A 290 -28.09 -6.36 -13.14
C TYR A 290 -29.45 -6.27 -13.88
N THR A 291 -29.52 -6.86 -15.08
CA THR A 291 -30.79 -7.32 -15.71
C THR A 291 -30.73 -8.79 -16.15
N GLY A 292 -29.86 -9.59 -15.51
CA GLY A 292 -29.89 -11.04 -15.69
C GLY A 292 -30.99 -11.65 -14.85
N ASN A 293 -31.84 -12.48 -15.46
CA ASN A 293 -32.76 -13.35 -14.73
C ASN A 293 -32.04 -14.06 -13.60
N ASN A 294 -32.75 -14.20 -12.48
CA ASN A 294 -32.33 -14.78 -11.21
C ASN A 294 -32.13 -16.32 -11.30
N GLU A 295 -31.49 -16.79 -12.35
CA GLU A 295 -31.00 -18.16 -12.41
C GLU A 295 -29.68 -18.16 -11.65
N TYR A 296 -29.65 -18.94 -10.55
CA TYR A 296 -28.46 -19.20 -9.74
C TYR A 296 -27.38 -19.87 -10.60
N TYR A 297 -26.72 -19.09 -11.45
CA TYR A 297 -25.63 -19.56 -12.28
C TYR A 297 -24.35 -19.53 -11.48
N THR A 298 -23.70 -20.69 -11.46
CA THR A 298 -22.35 -20.90 -10.95
C THR A 298 -21.38 -20.07 -11.79
N GLY A 299 -21.23 -18.78 -11.46
CA GLY A 299 -20.29 -17.89 -12.13
C GLY A 299 -18.89 -18.48 -12.05
N ASN A 300 -18.45 -19.04 -13.17
CA ASN A 300 -17.21 -19.79 -13.29
C ASN A 300 -16.04 -18.85 -12.99
N TYR A 301 -15.30 -19.11 -11.92
CA TYR A 301 -13.91 -18.68 -11.86
C TYR A 301 -13.20 -19.33 -13.06
N TYR A 302 -12.41 -18.57 -13.81
CA TYR A 302 -11.72 -19.09 -14.97
C TYR A 302 -10.88 -20.34 -14.64
N THR A 303 -11.05 -21.38 -15.45
CA THR A 303 -10.01 -22.06 -16.28
C THR A 303 -10.45 -23.50 -16.54
N GLY A 304 -11.67 -23.74 -17.02
CA GLY A 304 -12.12 -25.05 -17.48
C GLY A 304 -12.17 -26.20 -16.46
N ASN A 305 -11.64 -26.05 -15.23
CA ASN A 305 -11.65 -27.07 -14.17
C ASN A 305 -11.40 -26.55 -12.73
N TYR A 306 -10.95 -25.30 -12.49
CA TYR A 306 -10.80 -24.81 -11.10
C TYR A 306 -12.15 -24.37 -10.53
N GLN A 307 -12.78 -25.29 -9.80
CA GLN A 307 -14.01 -25.09 -9.03
C GLN A 307 -13.70 -25.58 -7.62
N PRO A 308 -13.42 -24.70 -6.64
CA PRO A 308 -13.13 -25.13 -5.29
C PRO A 308 -14.30 -25.96 -4.76
N THR A 309 -14.04 -27.21 -4.38
CA THR A 309 -15.06 -28.18 -3.94
C THR A 309 -15.47 -28.01 -2.48
N TYR A 310 -14.94 -26.99 -1.81
CA TYR A 310 -15.07 -26.75 -0.37
C TYR A 310 -15.65 -25.37 -0.06
N TYR A 311 -16.43 -25.28 1.02
CA TYR A 311 -17.26 -24.10 1.34
C TYR A 311 -16.66 -23.25 2.46
N TYR A 312 -16.67 -21.92 2.29
CA TYR A 312 -16.29 -20.95 3.31
C TYR A 312 -17.48 -20.07 3.73
N GLY A 313 -18.30 -20.59 4.65
CA GLY A 313 -19.02 -19.89 5.73
C GLY A 313 -19.88 -18.62 5.52
N TYR A 314 -19.87 -17.94 4.38
CA TYR A 314 -20.62 -16.69 4.15
C TYR A 314 -21.64 -16.85 3.02
N ALA A 315 -22.84 -16.31 3.23
CA ALA A 315 -24.05 -16.63 2.45
C ALA A 315 -24.01 -16.30 0.95
N ASN A 316 -23.03 -15.52 0.48
CA ASN A 316 -22.90 -15.16 -0.93
C ASN A 316 -21.59 -15.75 -1.44
N ASN A 317 -21.68 -16.97 -1.98
CA ASN A 317 -20.58 -17.84 -2.36
C ASN A 317 -19.85 -17.41 -3.66
N TYR A 318 -19.97 -16.14 -3.98
CA TYR A 318 -19.47 -15.55 -5.19
C TYR A 318 -18.85 -14.23 -4.79
N ASP A 319 -17.66 -13.91 -5.28
CA ASP A 319 -17.10 -12.55 -5.16
C ASP A 319 -17.91 -11.54 -6.02
N TYR A 320 -19.24 -11.65 -6.02
CA TYR A 320 -20.21 -10.78 -6.66
C TYR A 320 -21.08 -10.16 -5.55
N TYR A 321 -21.14 -8.84 -5.57
CA TYR A 321 -21.93 -8.07 -4.63
C TYR A 321 -22.87 -7.20 -5.44
N TYR A 322 -24.13 -7.18 -5.03
CA TYR A 322 -25.09 -6.27 -5.63
C TYR A 322 -24.93 -4.88 -5.00
N PRO A 323 -25.15 -3.79 -5.75
CA PRO A 323 -25.20 -2.43 -5.22
C PRO A 323 -26.09 -2.31 -3.97
N GLU A 324 -27.19 -3.06 -3.92
CA GLU A 324 -28.13 -3.14 -2.80
C GLU A 324 -27.49 -3.73 -1.52
N ASP A 325 -26.58 -4.70 -1.67
CA ASP A 325 -25.81 -5.24 -0.55
C ASP A 325 -24.89 -4.16 0.03
N LEU A 326 -24.17 -3.44 -0.85
CA LEU A 326 -23.29 -2.35 -0.42
C LEU A 326 -24.08 -1.24 0.27
N LEU A 327 -25.21 -0.81 -0.29
CA LEU A 327 -26.11 0.18 0.34
C LEU A 327 -26.50 -0.25 1.76
N THR A 328 -26.80 -1.55 1.93
CA THR A 328 -27.16 -2.10 3.23
C THR A 328 -25.98 -2.05 4.21
N TYR A 329 -24.78 -2.45 3.79
CA TYR A 329 -23.59 -2.39 4.65
C TYR A 329 -23.20 -0.96 5.00
N GLU A 330 -23.22 -0.04 4.03
CA GLU A 330 -22.97 1.38 4.27
C GLU A 330 -23.96 1.97 5.26
N LYS A 331 -25.26 1.68 5.09
CA LYS A 331 -26.29 2.10 6.02
C LYS A 331 -26.00 1.60 7.43
N ARG A 332 -25.69 0.31 7.61
CA ARG A 332 -25.36 -0.26 8.93
C ARG A 332 -24.13 0.41 9.57
N VAL A 333 -23.11 0.74 8.79
CA VAL A 333 -21.92 1.43 9.30
C VAL A 333 -22.24 2.89 9.65
N ASN A 334 -23.00 3.60 8.82
CA ASN A 334 -23.45 4.96 9.13
C ASN A 334 -24.35 5.01 10.37
N ASP A 335 -25.31 4.09 10.47
CA ASP A 335 -26.18 3.93 11.63
C ASP A 335 -25.33 3.67 12.90
N ALA A 336 -24.31 2.81 12.83
CA ALA A 336 -23.42 2.56 13.96
C ALA A 336 -22.59 3.80 14.37
N ILE A 337 -22.11 4.59 13.40
CA ILE A 337 -21.47 5.88 13.66
C ILE A 337 -22.47 6.81 14.37
N ASP A 338 -23.67 6.96 13.83
CA ASP A 338 -24.68 7.88 14.36
C ASP A 338 -25.22 7.45 15.74
N TYR A 339 -25.37 6.15 16.00
CA TYR A 339 -25.72 5.61 17.32
C TYR A 339 -24.55 5.65 18.32
N GLY A 340 -23.31 5.74 17.83
CA GLY A 340 -22.09 5.79 18.63
C GLY A 340 -21.55 4.44 19.11
N TYR A 341 -21.95 3.32 18.50
CA TYR A 341 -21.35 2.01 18.79
C TYR A 341 -21.54 1.00 17.65
N PHE A 342 -20.60 0.07 17.52
CA PHE A 342 -20.80 -1.19 16.80
C PHE A 342 -21.35 -2.28 17.72
N PHE A 343 -22.05 -3.25 17.14
CA PHE A 343 -22.65 -4.38 17.88
C PHE A 343 -22.10 -5.73 17.41
N SER A 344 -21.68 -6.54 18.37
CA SER A 344 -21.37 -7.96 18.19
C SER A 344 -22.39 -8.82 18.93
N PRO A 345 -22.92 -9.89 18.31
CA PRO A 345 -23.85 -10.81 18.97
C PRO A 345 -23.20 -11.55 20.16
N TYR A 346 -21.87 -11.60 20.22
CA TYR A 346 -21.15 -12.34 21.27
C TYR A 346 -20.61 -11.43 22.37
N GLN A 347 -20.09 -10.24 22.00
CA GLN A 347 -19.37 -9.35 22.93
C GLN A 347 -20.15 -8.05 23.26
N GLY A 348 -21.34 -7.85 22.69
CA GLY A 348 -22.19 -6.69 22.97
C GLY A 348 -21.80 -5.44 22.20
N LYS A 349 -21.71 -4.29 22.88
CA LYS A 349 -21.46 -2.98 22.26
C LYS A 349 -19.98 -2.62 22.27
N TYR A 350 -19.52 -1.98 21.19
CA TYR A 350 -18.20 -1.39 21.04
C TYR A 350 -18.37 0.12 20.86
N PRO A 351 -18.29 0.91 21.95
CA PRO A 351 -18.48 2.35 21.90
C PRO A 351 -17.46 3.03 20.99
N LEU A 352 -17.94 4.02 20.22
CA LEU A 352 -17.11 4.78 19.28
C LEU A 352 -16.52 6.05 19.88
N TYR A 353 -17.19 6.65 20.87
CA TYR A 353 -16.87 8.01 21.32
C TYR A 353 -16.37 8.11 22.76
N GLU A 354 -16.56 7.07 23.58
CA GLU A 354 -16.06 7.05 24.98
C GLU A 354 -14.53 7.02 25.03
N ASP A 355 -13.93 6.16 24.21
CA ASP A 355 -12.49 6.11 23.94
C ASP A 355 -12.30 6.21 22.43
N TYR A 356 -12.07 7.44 21.95
CA TYR A 356 -12.00 7.71 20.51
C TYR A 356 -10.78 7.05 19.83
N TYR A 357 -9.77 6.58 20.58
CA TYR A 357 -8.66 5.79 20.02
C TYR A 357 -9.13 4.39 19.68
N LYS A 358 -9.92 3.76 20.55
CA LYS A 358 -10.55 2.47 20.26
C LYS A 358 -11.63 2.60 19.20
N GLY A 359 -12.46 3.64 19.28
CA GLY A 359 -13.56 3.87 18.35
C GLY A 359 -13.12 3.96 16.89
N ILE A 360 -12.07 4.74 16.60
CA ILE A 360 -11.54 4.83 15.24
C ILE A 360 -10.88 3.52 14.78
N ASN A 361 -10.30 2.76 15.71
CA ASN A 361 -9.75 1.45 15.41
C ASN A 361 -10.86 0.49 14.96
N TYR A 362 -11.95 0.38 15.73
CA TYR A 362 -13.10 -0.44 15.37
C TYR A 362 -13.70 -0.02 14.02
N LEU A 363 -13.80 1.28 13.76
CA LEU A 363 -14.30 1.80 12.49
C LEU A 363 -13.40 1.40 11.31
N GLY A 364 -12.08 1.51 11.48
CA GLY A 364 -11.13 1.07 10.47
C GLY A 364 -11.20 -0.43 10.19
N ASP A 365 -11.27 -1.24 11.24
CA ASP A 365 -11.36 -2.69 11.12
C ASP A 365 -12.65 -3.12 10.41
N VAL A 366 -13.78 -2.50 10.75
CA VAL A 366 -15.09 -2.74 10.11
C VAL A 366 -15.11 -2.32 8.64
N ILE A 367 -14.58 -1.14 8.30
CA ILE A 367 -14.57 -0.64 6.92
C ILE A 367 -13.65 -1.51 6.03
N GLU A 368 -12.47 -1.88 6.54
CA GLU A 368 -11.58 -2.81 5.84
C GLU A 368 -12.21 -4.21 5.76
N GLY A 369 -12.92 -4.64 6.80
CA GLY A 369 -13.42 -6.00 6.96
C GLY A 369 -12.29 -7.00 7.25
N ASN A 370 -11.30 -6.58 8.04
CA ASN A 370 -10.14 -7.39 8.40
C ASN A 370 -10.47 -8.41 9.52
N GLY A 371 -9.49 -9.20 9.95
CA GLY A 371 -9.65 -10.23 11.00
C GLY A 371 -10.10 -9.71 12.37
N GLU A 372 -9.98 -8.41 12.65
CA GLU A 372 -10.45 -7.76 13.90
C GLU A 372 -11.90 -7.24 13.82
N THR A 373 -12.58 -7.44 12.68
CA THR A 373 -13.94 -6.92 12.50
C THR A 373 -14.91 -7.55 13.49
N VAL A 374 -15.44 -6.74 14.41
CA VAL A 374 -16.30 -7.15 15.53
C VAL A 374 -17.53 -7.98 15.12
N ASN A 375 -18.06 -7.75 13.92
CA ASN A 375 -19.18 -8.50 13.36
C ASN A 375 -19.18 -8.44 11.82
N LYS A 376 -18.25 -9.18 11.20
CA LYS A 376 -18.04 -9.18 9.75
C LYS A 376 -19.28 -9.60 8.95
N ARG A 377 -20.11 -10.51 9.49
CA ARG A 377 -21.37 -10.93 8.85
C ARG A 377 -22.38 -9.79 8.75
N PHE A 378 -22.44 -8.91 9.75
CA PHE A 378 -23.41 -7.82 9.77
C PHE A 378 -22.90 -6.58 9.05
N TYR A 379 -21.65 -6.19 9.26
CA TYR A 379 -21.07 -4.97 8.69
C TYR A 379 -20.35 -5.16 7.35
N GLY A 380 -20.04 -6.41 6.97
CA GLY A 380 -19.40 -6.72 5.69
C GLY A 380 -17.92 -6.32 5.64
N SER A 381 -17.47 -5.95 4.45
CA SER A 381 -16.09 -5.53 4.14
C SER A 381 -16.14 -4.47 3.03
N ILE A 382 -16.72 -3.32 3.37
CA ILE A 382 -17.11 -2.24 2.43
C ILE A 382 -15.95 -1.85 1.51
N TYR A 383 -14.74 -1.71 2.06
CA TYR A 383 -13.55 -1.36 1.28
C TYR A 383 -13.24 -2.36 0.16
N HIS A 384 -13.29 -3.67 0.47
CA HIS A 384 -13.07 -4.71 -0.51
C HIS A 384 -14.24 -4.82 -1.50
N TYR A 385 -15.46 -4.54 -1.06
CA TYR A 385 -16.64 -4.59 -1.92
C TYR A 385 -16.64 -3.48 -2.97
N TYR A 386 -16.22 -2.26 -2.62
CA TYR A 386 -16.02 -1.19 -3.61
C TYR A 386 -15.02 -1.59 -4.68
N ARG A 387 -13.88 -2.18 -4.28
CA ARG A 387 -12.86 -2.66 -5.20
C ARG A 387 -13.36 -3.80 -6.08
N ALA A 388 -14.13 -4.74 -5.50
CA ALA A 388 -14.70 -5.85 -6.23
C ALA A 388 -15.69 -5.36 -7.30
N LEU A 389 -16.61 -4.47 -6.92
CA LEU A 389 -17.64 -3.96 -7.83
C LEU A 389 -17.03 -3.10 -8.96
N ALA A 390 -16.13 -2.17 -8.61
CA ALA A 390 -15.43 -1.36 -9.59
C ALA A 390 -14.49 -2.18 -10.49
N GLY A 391 -13.80 -3.14 -9.89
CA GLY A 391 -12.82 -3.99 -10.55
C GLY A 391 -13.43 -5.07 -11.44
N LYS A 392 -14.69 -5.45 -11.22
CA LYS A 392 -15.44 -6.38 -12.08
C LYS A 392 -16.44 -5.66 -13.00
N SER A 393 -16.32 -4.34 -13.15
CA SER A 393 -17.26 -3.55 -13.96
C SER A 393 -17.49 -4.10 -15.36
N VAL A 394 -16.45 -4.64 -16.01
CA VAL A 394 -16.51 -5.19 -17.36
C VAL A 394 -16.83 -6.68 -17.45
N ASP A 395 -16.74 -7.41 -16.34
CA ASP A 395 -17.13 -8.83 -16.27
C ASP A 395 -17.69 -9.17 -14.88
N PRO A 396 -18.87 -8.62 -14.55
CA PRO A 396 -19.41 -8.64 -13.19
C PRO A 396 -19.75 -10.03 -12.68
N TYR A 397 -19.97 -11.00 -13.56
CA TYR A 397 -20.29 -12.40 -13.21
C TYR A 397 -19.17 -13.38 -13.60
N ASN A 398 -18.02 -12.85 -14.02
CA ASN A 398 -16.92 -13.63 -14.57
C ASN A 398 -17.32 -14.58 -15.73
N ASN A 399 -18.31 -14.16 -16.53
CA ASN A 399 -18.87 -14.96 -17.64
C ASN A 399 -17.95 -14.97 -18.85
N HIS A 400 -17.27 -13.85 -19.08
CA HIS A 400 -16.21 -13.80 -20.07
C HIS A 400 -14.95 -14.46 -19.56
N GLY A 401 -14.89 -14.59 -18.23
CA GLY A 401 -13.69 -14.72 -17.46
C GLY A 401 -12.79 -13.55 -17.81
N LEU A 402 -12.45 -12.74 -16.84
CA LEU A 402 -11.37 -11.78 -17.01
C LEU A 402 -10.38 -12.00 -15.88
N ALA A 403 -9.11 -11.74 -16.14
CA ALA A 403 -8.13 -11.74 -15.06
C ALA A 403 -8.50 -10.64 -14.03
N PRO A 404 -7.99 -10.69 -12.79
CA PRO A 404 -8.24 -9.61 -11.84
C PRO A 404 -7.81 -8.25 -12.41
N SER A 405 -8.62 -7.22 -12.17
CA SER A 405 -8.28 -5.85 -12.60
C SER A 405 -7.26 -5.19 -11.68
N ALA A 406 -6.80 -4.00 -12.07
CA ALA A 406 -5.86 -3.22 -11.27
C ALA A 406 -6.36 -2.95 -9.84
N LEU A 407 -7.68 -2.80 -9.64
CA LEU A 407 -8.26 -2.58 -8.32
C LEU A 407 -8.27 -3.82 -7.42
N GLN A 408 -8.07 -4.99 -8.01
CA GLN A 408 -8.10 -6.30 -7.37
C GLN A 408 -6.69 -6.86 -7.19
N ASN A 409 -5.66 -6.01 -7.15
CA ASN A 409 -4.32 -6.43 -6.79
C ASN A 409 -3.60 -5.35 -5.97
N ILE A 410 -2.85 -5.76 -4.96
CA ILE A 410 -2.14 -4.84 -4.04
C ILE A 410 -0.97 -4.13 -4.72
N TYR A 411 -0.49 -4.62 -5.87
CA TYR A 411 0.61 -4.02 -6.63
C TYR A 411 0.14 -2.95 -7.63
N THR A 412 -1.15 -2.92 -7.97
CA THR A 412 -1.67 -2.10 -9.08
C THR A 412 -2.84 -1.21 -8.69
N ALA A 413 -3.38 -1.37 -7.49
CA ALA A 413 -4.52 -0.61 -6.99
C ALA A 413 -4.34 0.91 -7.11
N LEU A 414 -3.14 1.44 -6.83
CA LEU A 414 -2.89 2.88 -6.90
C LEU A 414 -2.75 3.40 -8.33
N ARG A 415 -2.57 2.50 -9.31
CA ARG A 415 -2.51 2.87 -10.73
C ARG A 415 -3.86 3.30 -11.27
N ASP A 416 -4.98 2.83 -10.71
CA ASP A 416 -6.31 3.09 -11.25
C ASP A 416 -6.91 4.40 -10.68
N PRO A 417 -7.36 5.37 -11.50
CA PRO A 417 -8.06 6.57 -11.01
C PRO A 417 -9.28 6.28 -10.12
N ALA A 418 -10.01 5.20 -10.39
CA ALA A 418 -11.17 4.80 -9.59
C ALA A 418 -10.79 4.45 -8.14
N ASN A 419 -9.54 4.04 -7.88
CA ASN A 419 -9.07 3.85 -6.52
C ASN A 419 -9.22 5.14 -5.70
N TYR A 420 -8.87 6.29 -6.27
CA TYR A 420 -8.95 7.57 -5.56
C TYR A 420 -10.39 8.03 -5.34
N GLN A 421 -11.31 7.67 -6.26
CA GLN A 421 -12.76 7.86 -6.06
C GLN A 421 -13.29 6.98 -4.91
N ILE A 422 -12.81 5.73 -4.83
CA ILE A 422 -13.10 4.81 -3.72
C ILE A 422 -12.53 5.37 -2.41
N LEU A 423 -11.28 5.85 -2.40
CA LEU A 423 -10.66 6.44 -1.21
C LEU A 423 -11.43 7.68 -0.73
N LYS A 424 -11.91 8.54 -1.63
CA LYS A 424 -12.77 9.68 -1.26
C LYS A 424 -14.05 9.22 -0.56
N ARG A 425 -14.72 8.19 -1.09
CA ARG A 425 -15.93 7.63 -0.48
C ARG A 425 -15.64 6.99 0.88
N VAL A 426 -14.55 6.23 1.00
CA VAL A 426 -14.10 5.62 2.26
C VAL A 426 -13.80 6.68 3.32
N ASN A 427 -13.09 7.75 2.93
CA ASN A 427 -12.77 8.87 3.82
C ASN A 427 -14.04 9.53 4.39
N TYR A 428 -15.17 9.48 3.68
CA TYR A 428 -16.43 10.07 4.13
C TYR A 428 -16.96 9.44 5.43
N PHE A 429 -16.80 8.13 5.63
CA PHE A 429 -17.18 7.47 6.90
C PHE A 429 -16.33 7.98 8.07
N PHE A 430 -15.03 8.10 7.87
CA PHE A 430 -14.12 8.61 8.89
C PHE A 430 -14.34 10.10 9.14
N GLN A 431 -14.62 10.88 8.11
CA GLN A 431 -14.99 12.29 8.27
C GLN A 431 -16.27 12.43 9.09
N ARG A 432 -17.30 11.63 8.81
CA ARG A 432 -18.54 11.58 9.60
C ARG A 432 -18.24 11.26 11.06
N TYR A 433 -17.46 10.21 11.33
CA TYR A 433 -17.01 9.86 12.69
C TYR A 433 -16.25 11.01 13.36
N LYS A 434 -15.24 11.59 12.68
CA LYS A 434 -14.42 12.69 13.21
C LYS A 434 -15.23 13.97 13.46
N ASN A 435 -16.35 14.18 12.76
CA ASN A 435 -17.25 15.31 12.98
C ASN A 435 -18.08 15.19 14.27
N TYR A 436 -18.27 13.97 14.79
CA TYR A 436 -18.88 13.75 16.11
C TYR A 436 -17.89 13.85 17.28
N LEU A 437 -16.59 13.86 17.00
CA LEU A 437 -15.58 14.06 18.04
C LEU A 437 -15.59 15.51 18.54
N PRO A 438 -15.30 15.73 19.84
CA PRO A 438 -15.06 17.07 20.34
C PRO A 438 -13.95 17.75 19.53
N ARG A 439 -14.19 19.00 19.15
CA ARG A 439 -13.15 19.86 18.56
C ARG A 439 -12.03 20.09 19.57
N TYR A 440 -10.82 20.29 19.08
CA TYR A 440 -9.74 20.76 19.94
C TYR A 440 -10.04 22.18 20.43
N THR A 441 -9.94 22.36 21.74
CA THR A 441 -9.92 23.65 22.42
C THR A 441 -8.54 24.30 22.30
N TYR A 442 -8.46 25.61 22.57
CA TYR A 442 -7.17 26.30 22.62
C TYR A 442 -6.21 25.64 23.61
N ASP A 443 -6.68 25.26 24.79
CA ASP A 443 -5.89 24.65 25.86
C ASP A 443 -5.35 23.26 25.50
N GLU A 444 -6.04 22.52 24.63
CA GLU A 444 -5.56 21.23 24.11
C GLU A 444 -4.50 21.38 23.01
N LEU A 445 -4.49 22.52 22.31
CA LEU A 445 -3.58 22.81 21.20
C LEU A 445 -2.32 23.54 21.66
N VAL A 446 -2.46 24.44 22.64
CA VAL A 446 -1.37 25.27 23.13
C VAL A 446 -0.37 24.40 23.89
N TYR A 447 0.91 24.67 23.67
CA TYR A 447 1.97 24.15 24.52
C TYR A 447 2.54 25.31 25.35
N PRO A 448 2.09 25.50 26.60
CA PRO A 448 2.51 26.63 27.42
C PRO A 448 4.03 26.70 27.56
N GLY A 449 4.56 27.91 27.41
CA GLY A 449 6.00 28.17 27.48
C GLY A 449 6.79 27.72 26.25
N VAL A 450 6.13 27.26 25.18
CA VAL A 450 6.76 26.94 23.89
C VAL A 450 6.15 27.77 22.78
N LYS A 451 7.00 28.41 21.98
CA LYS A 451 6.59 29.22 20.83
C LYS A 451 7.47 28.94 19.63
N VAL A 452 6.86 28.74 18.46
CA VAL A 452 7.57 28.74 17.18
C VAL A 452 7.64 30.17 16.68
N VAL A 453 8.84 30.73 16.64
CA VAL A 453 9.10 32.13 16.30
C VAL A 453 9.20 32.32 14.79
N ASN A 454 9.88 31.40 14.10
CA ASN A 454 10.07 31.44 12.67
C ASN A 454 10.25 30.04 12.09
N VAL A 455 9.89 29.89 10.81
CA VAL A 455 10.24 28.74 9.99
C VAL A 455 10.83 29.26 8.69
N GLU A 456 12.04 28.82 8.37
CA GLU A 456 12.65 29.00 7.04
C GLU A 456 12.71 27.66 6.32
N VAL A 457 12.47 27.69 5.02
CA VAL A 457 12.54 26.51 4.16
C VAL A 457 13.40 26.86 2.96
N SER A 458 14.46 26.10 2.72
CA SER A 458 15.28 26.29 1.53
C SER A 458 14.48 26.02 0.26
N LYS A 459 15.03 26.42 -0.89
CA LYS A 459 14.34 26.30 -2.18
C LYS A 459 13.85 24.87 -2.47
N LEU A 460 12.55 24.74 -2.76
CA LEU A 460 11.91 23.47 -3.09
C LEU A 460 11.90 23.27 -4.61
N ILE A 461 12.61 22.26 -5.09
CA ILE A 461 12.73 21.96 -6.52
C ILE A 461 12.45 20.48 -6.76
N THR A 462 11.50 20.22 -7.64
CA THR A 462 11.22 18.88 -8.19
C THR A 462 11.75 18.76 -9.61
N TYR A 463 12.01 17.53 -10.05
CA TYR A 463 12.45 17.18 -11.40
C TYR A 463 12.13 15.70 -11.68
N PHE A 464 12.27 15.28 -12.92
CA PHE A 464 12.21 13.85 -13.28
C PHE A 464 13.63 13.33 -13.51
N ASP A 465 13.90 12.11 -13.04
CA ASP A 465 15.12 11.35 -13.39
C ASP A 465 14.78 9.95 -13.90
N TYR A 466 15.76 9.33 -14.56
CA TYR A 466 15.64 7.96 -15.04
C TYR A 466 15.86 6.95 -13.91
N PHE A 467 15.05 5.90 -13.93
CA PHE A 467 15.14 4.76 -13.04
C PHE A 467 14.98 3.47 -13.84
N ASP A 468 15.86 2.50 -13.57
CA ASP A 468 15.87 1.20 -14.23
C ASP A 468 15.25 0.15 -13.31
N ILE A 469 14.34 -0.66 -13.86
CA ILE A 469 13.74 -1.84 -13.23
C ILE A 469 14.32 -3.08 -13.90
N ASP A 470 14.84 -4.01 -13.11
CA ASP A 470 15.32 -5.29 -13.61
C ASP A 470 14.18 -6.21 -14.08
N LEU A 471 14.31 -6.78 -15.29
CA LEU A 471 13.36 -7.68 -15.91
C LEU A 471 13.85 -9.14 -15.96
N ASP A 472 14.91 -9.48 -15.24
CA ASP A 472 15.49 -10.84 -15.25
C ASP A 472 14.49 -11.95 -14.86
N ASN A 473 13.51 -11.62 -14.00
CA ASN A 473 12.45 -12.54 -13.59
C ASN A 473 11.27 -12.64 -14.57
N VAL A 474 11.26 -11.80 -15.61
CA VAL A 474 10.29 -11.89 -16.72
C VAL A 474 10.73 -12.98 -17.68
N VAL A 475 12.00 -13.01 -18.04
CA VAL A 475 12.47 -13.86 -19.13
C VAL A 475 12.87 -15.25 -18.67
N ASN A 476 12.45 -16.23 -19.47
CA ASN A 476 12.76 -17.62 -19.25
C ASN A 476 14.19 -17.95 -19.70
N VAL A 477 14.86 -18.77 -18.91
CA VAL A 477 16.19 -19.33 -19.23
C VAL A 477 16.15 -20.86 -19.18
N LYS A 478 17.05 -21.51 -19.92
CA LYS A 478 17.07 -22.97 -20.04
C LYS A 478 17.90 -23.61 -18.95
N THR A 479 19.09 -23.06 -18.67
CA THR A 479 19.97 -23.55 -17.61
C THR A 479 20.36 -22.45 -16.62
N PRO A 480 20.92 -22.85 -15.45
CA PRO A 480 21.40 -21.90 -14.47
C PRO A 480 22.49 -20.93 -14.92
N GLU A 481 23.24 -21.30 -15.94
CA GLU A 481 24.34 -20.51 -16.46
C GLU A 481 23.84 -19.43 -17.42
N ASP A 482 22.77 -19.69 -18.17
CA ASP A 482 22.19 -18.72 -19.10
C ASP A 482 21.70 -17.45 -18.40
N GLY A 483 21.16 -17.60 -17.20
CA GLY A 483 20.58 -16.50 -16.45
C GLY A 483 21.58 -15.44 -16.00
N GLN A 484 22.88 -15.75 -15.98
CA GLN A 484 23.93 -14.78 -15.66
C GLN A 484 24.25 -13.84 -16.84
N TYR A 485 23.85 -14.24 -18.06
CA TYR A 485 24.14 -13.48 -19.28
C TYR A 485 23.01 -12.51 -19.67
N VAL A 486 21.85 -12.64 -19.04
CA VAL A 486 20.68 -11.79 -19.26
C VAL A 486 20.76 -10.57 -18.34
N ASP A 487 20.75 -9.37 -18.92
CA ASP A 487 20.57 -8.12 -18.18
C ASP A 487 19.56 -7.22 -18.90
N TYR A 488 18.27 -7.47 -18.66
CA TYR A 488 17.19 -6.76 -19.32
C TYR A 488 16.55 -5.78 -18.35
N ARG A 489 16.37 -4.52 -18.77
CA ARG A 489 15.86 -3.46 -17.90
C ARG A 489 14.76 -2.65 -18.56
N ALA A 490 13.73 -2.31 -17.79
CA ALA A 490 12.78 -1.25 -18.16
C ALA A 490 13.26 0.08 -17.59
N ARG A 491 13.38 1.12 -18.42
CA ARG A 491 13.76 2.47 -18.00
C ARG A 491 12.57 3.40 -18.05
N GLN A 492 12.18 3.94 -16.90
CA GLN A 492 11.11 4.93 -16.79
C GLN A 492 11.63 6.23 -16.18
N THR A 493 10.86 7.31 -16.33
CA THR A 493 11.08 8.54 -15.58
C THR A 493 10.28 8.52 -14.28
N ARG A 494 10.88 8.98 -13.19
CA ARG A 494 10.24 9.07 -11.86
C ARG A 494 10.42 10.46 -11.28
N LEU A 495 9.40 10.95 -10.59
CA LEU A 495 9.47 12.24 -9.91
C LEU A 495 10.52 12.17 -8.80
N ASN A 496 11.28 13.25 -8.63
CA ASN A 496 12.26 13.42 -7.58
C ASN A 496 12.32 14.89 -7.13
N HIS A 497 13.05 15.17 -6.04
CA HIS A 497 13.31 16.51 -5.56
C HIS A 497 14.76 16.72 -5.13
N LYS A 498 15.25 17.95 -5.20
CA LYS A 498 16.52 18.29 -4.55
C LYS A 498 16.33 18.16 -3.02
N PRO A 499 17.30 17.62 -2.28
CA PRO A 499 17.28 17.69 -0.83
C PRO A 499 17.13 19.15 -0.39
N PHE A 500 16.23 19.38 0.56
CA PHE A 500 16.00 20.70 1.14
C PHE A 500 16.16 20.62 2.65
N THR A 501 16.49 21.75 3.25
CA THR A 501 16.61 21.92 4.71
C THR A 501 15.59 22.94 5.15
N TYR A 502 14.96 22.68 6.30
CA TYR A 502 14.15 23.68 6.99
C TYR A 502 14.71 23.95 8.38
N THR A 503 14.55 25.18 8.84
CA THR A 503 14.90 25.59 10.20
C THR A 503 13.65 26.00 10.95
N VAL A 504 13.54 25.57 12.20
CA VAL A 504 12.45 25.94 13.11
C VAL A 504 13.08 26.64 14.30
N ASP A 505 12.81 27.94 14.43
CA ASP A 505 13.25 28.72 15.59
C ASP A 505 12.18 28.60 16.67
N VAL A 506 12.55 27.97 17.80
CA VAL A 506 11.65 27.70 18.92
C VAL A 506 12.18 28.40 20.15
N THR A 507 11.32 29.11 20.89
CA THR A 507 11.63 29.58 22.23
C THR A 507 10.90 28.72 23.26
N SER A 508 11.60 28.28 24.29
CA SER A 508 11.06 27.47 25.39
C SER A 508 11.41 28.07 26.75
N ASP A 509 10.48 28.10 27.70
CA ASP A 509 10.74 28.60 29.07
C ASP A 509 11.71 27.70 29.85
N LYS A 510 11.80 26.42 29.47
CA LYS A 510 12.67 25.41 30.09
C LYS A 510 13.21 24.41 29.07
N ALA A 511 14.27 23.71 29.41
CA ALA A 511 14.75 22.59 28.61
C ALA A 511 13.77 21.40 28.74
N GLN A 512 13.35 20.81 27.62
CA GLN A 512 12.38 19.71 27.58
C GLN A 512 12.40 18.97 26.24
N ASP A 513 11.93 17.72 26.24
CA ASP A 513 11.71 16.95 25.03
C ASP A 513 10.37 17.33 24.39
N VAL A 514 10.38 17.46 23.06
CA VAL A 514 9.22 17.87 22.25
C VAL A 514 9.10 16.98 21.01
N TYR A 515 7.89 16.89 20.48
CA TYR A 515 7.66 16.43 19.10
C TYR A 515 7.57 17.62 18.17
N VAL A 516 8.29 17.58 17.06
CA VAL A 516 8.13 18.50 15.93
C VAL A 516 7.35 17.78 14.85
N ARG A 517 6.23 18.34 14.41
CA ARG A 517 5.40 17.80 13.33
C ARG A 517 5.34 18.78 12.18
N VAL A 518 5.53 18.28 10.98
CA VAL A 518 5.64 19.10 9.77
C VAL A 518 4.68 18.60 8.72
N PHE A 519 3.89 19.51 8.14
CA PHE A 519 2.92 19.20 7.11
C PHE A 519 3.01 20.15 5.92
N LEU A 520 2.57 19.70 4.75
CA LEU A 520 2.40 20.48 3.54
C LEU A 520 0.95 20.43 3.09
N GLY A 521 0.29 21.58 2.99
CA GLY A 521 -1.10 21.68 2.52
C GLY A 521 -1.24 22.66 1.36
N PRO A 522 -2.34 22.60 0.60
CA PRO A 522 -2.60 23.52 -0.49
C PRO A 522 -2.88 24.92 0.06
N LYS A 523 -2.38 25.95 -0.61
CA LYS A 523 -2.77 27.35 -0.33
C LYS A 523 -4.07 27.71 -1.07
N TYR A 524 -4.12 27.38 -2.35
CA TYR A 524 -5.24 27.67 -3.23
C TYR A 524 -5.85 26.37 -3.78
N ASP A 525 -7.12 26.43 -4.15
CA ASP A 525 -7.78 25.39 -4.93
C ASP A 525 -7.41 25.44 -6.41
N TYR A 526 -7.97 24.51 -7.20
CA TYR A 526 -7.70 24.40 -8.64
C TYR A 526 -8.21 25.61 -9.45
N LEU A 527 -9.07 26.46 -8.87
CA LEU A 527 -9.57 27.70 -9.48
C LEU A 527 -8.79 28.94 -8.99
N GLY A 528 -7.76 28.75 -8.17
CA GLY A 528 -6.94 29.84 -7.62
C GLY A 528 -7.56 30.57 -6.43
N ARG A 529 -8.61 30.01 -5.81
CA ARG A 529 -9.25 30.59 -4.61
C ARG A 529 -8.52 30.10 -3.36
N GLU A 530 -8.30 30.98 -2.40
CA GLU A 530 -7.65 30.60 -1.15
C GLU A 530 -8.54 29.68 -0.32
N TYR A 531 -7.96 28.60 0.19
CA TYR A 531 -8.69 27.62 0.98
C TYR A 531 -8.96 28.11 2.41
N ASN A 532 -10.18 27.88 2.90
CA ASN A 532 -10.43 27.90 4.34
C ASN A 532 -9.67 26.74 5.02
N ILE A 533 -9.04 27.00 6.18
CA ILE A 533 -8.24 26.01 6.90
C ILE A 533 -9.00 24.72 7.20
N ASN A 534 -10.30 24.80 7.53
CA ASN A 534 -11.11 23.63 7.81
C ASN A 534 -11.36 22.77 6.58
N ASP A 535 -11.52 23.40 5.40
CA ASP A 535 -11.77 22.68 4.15
C ASP A 535 -10.48 22.01 3.66
N ARG A 536 -9.34 22.70 3.75
CA ARG A 536 -8.05 22.15 3.32
C ARG A 536 -7.37 21.22 4.31
N ARG A 537 -7.85 21.08 5.55
CA ARG A 537 -7.26 20.18 6.57
C ARG A 537 -7.12 18.74 6.06
N HIS A 538 -8.07 18.32 5.21
CA HIS A 538 -8.08 16.99 4.59
C HIS A 538 -6.98 16.76 3.54
N TYR A 539 -6.34 17.84 3.09
CA TYR A 539 -5.30 17.83 2.06
C TYR A 539 -3.90 18.15 2.61
N PHE A 540 -3.75 18.28 3.92
CA PHE A 540 -2.42 18.35 4.53
C PHE A 540 -1.76 16.97 4.52
N VAL A 541 -0.56 16.94 3.95
CA VAL A 541 0.33 15.78 3.88
C VAL A 541 1.41 15.93 4.94
N GLU A 542 1.60 14.93 5.79
CA GLU A 542 2.69 14.92 6.78
C GLU A 542 4.03 14.73 6.07
N LEU A 543 4.96 15.67 6.26
CA LEU A 543 6.30 15.60 5.69
C LEU A 543 7.33 15.03 6.66
N ASP A 544 7.18 15.27 7.96
CA ASP A 544 8.10 14.80 9.00
C ASP A 544 7.44 14.81 10.38
N ARG A 545 7.90 13.92 11.26
CA ARG A 545 7.53 13.88 12.67
C ARG A 545 8.63 13.22 13.49
N PHE A 546 9.28 13.99 14.37
CA PHE A 546 10.45 13.52 15.11
C PHE A 546 10.53 14.15 16.51
N PRO A 547 11.13 13.43 17.49
CA PRO A 547 11.43 13.99 18.79
C PRO A 547 12.66 14.91 18.71
N TYR A 548 12.69 15.96 19.54
CA TYR A 548 13.82 16.86 19.69
C TYR A 548 13.91 17.41 21.12
N LYS A 549 15.11 17.69 21.62
CA LYS A 549 15.32 18.30 22.94
C LYS A 549 15.58 19.79 22.80
N VAL A 550 14.60 20.62 23.17
CA VAL A 550 14.76 22.09 23.18
C VAL A 550 15.40 22.55 24.47
N GLN A 551 16.15 23.66 24.41
CA GLN A 551 16.76 24.30 25.58
C GLN A 551 15.88 25.44 26.11
N ALA A 552 16.11 25.88 27.35
CA ALA A 552 15.53 27.12 27.85
C ALA A 552 16.07 28.32 27.03
N GLY A 553 15.21 29.26 26.67
CA GLY A 553 15.52 30.31 25.71
C GLY A 553 15.29 29.87 24.27
N GLN A 554 16.11 30.37 23.33
CA GLN A 554 15.97 30.10 21.90
C GLN A 554 16.76 28.85 21.49
N THR A 555 16.13 28.00 20.69
CA THR A 555 16.72 26.83 20.03
C THR A 555 16.40 26.90 18.54
N THR A 556 17.40 26.79 17.67
CA THR A 556 17.20 26.64 16.21
C THR A 556 17.36 25.19 15.83
N ILE A 557 16.26 24.56 15.41
CA ILE A 557 16.23 23.19 14.93
C ILE A 557 16.49 23.19 13.44
N GLN A 558 17.56 22.56 12.98
CA GLN A 558 17.85 22.39 11.55
C GLN A 558 17.57 20.94 11.12
N ARG A 559 16.84 20.76 10.03
CA ARG A 559 16.37 19.44 9.61
C ARG A 559 16.42 19.25 8.10
N ASN A 560 17.09 18.19 7.64
CA ASN A 560 17.15 17.84 6.22
C ASN A 560 15.97 16.93 5.83
N SER A 561 15.44 17.13 4.62
CA SER A 561 14.36 16.31 4.06
C SER A 561 14.64 14.80 4.06
N ARG A 562 15.91 14.39 3.92
CA ARG A 562 16.33 12.97 3.91
C ARG A 562 16.23 12.30 5.28
N ASP A 563 16.22 13.10 6.33
CA ASP A 563 16.14 12.55 7.69
C ASP A 563 14.70 12.27 8.09
N SER A 564 13.71 12.64 7.26
CA SER A 564 12.28 12.54 7.55
C SER A 564 11.89 11.14 8.04
N TYR A 565 11.04 11.11 9.06
CA TYR A 565 10.50 9.89 9.64
C TYR A 565 9.27 9.37 8.87
N VAL A 566 8.94 9.96 7.72
CA VAL A 566 7.84 9.50 6.85
C VAL A 566 8.36 8.63 5.70
N VAL A 567 9.63 8.83 5.31
CA VAL A 567 10.15 8.34 4.04
C VAL A 567 11.20 7.24 4.15
N THR A 568 11.36 6.50 3.05
CA THR A 568 12.48 5.59 2.80
C THR A 568 13.13 5.89 1.45
N PRO A 569 14.45 5.67 1.32
CA PRO A 569 15.13 5.77 0.03
C PRO A 569 14.67 4.65 -0.92
N ASP A 570 15.08 4.72 -2.19
CA ASP A 570 14.84 3.63 -3.12
C ASP A 570 15.54 2.34 -2.68
N TYR A 571 14.87 1.20 -2.91
CA TYR A 571 15.43 -0.11 -2.61
C TYR A 571 16.57 -0.44 -3.58
N PRO A 572 17.63 -1.13 -3.12
CA PRO A 572 18.62 -1.69 -4.04
C PRO A 572 17.93 -2.66 -5.01
N SER A 573 18.40 -2.68 -6.26
CA SER A 573 17.90 -3.68 -7.20
C SER A 573 18.20 -5.09 -6.71
N TYR A 574 17.38 -6.05 -7.13
CA TYR A 574 17.49 -7.46 -6.79
C TYR A 574 18.88 -7.98 -7.17
N ARG A 575 19.37 -7.68 -8.37
CA ARG A 575 20.75 -8.03 -8.78
C ARG A 575 21.80 -7.46 -7.82
N THR A 576 21.65 -6.20 -7.39
CA THR A 576 22.57 -5.56 -6.45
C THR A 576 22.52 -6.22 -5.08
N LEU A 577 21.32 -6.49 -4.56
CA LEU A 577 21.10 -7.16 -3.28
C LEU A 577 21.66 -8.59 -3.30
N PHE A 578 21.37 -9.35 -4.36
CA PHE A 578 21.86 -10.71 -4.55
C PHE A 578 23.38 -10.75 -4.59
N ARG A 579 24.02 -9.89 -5.39
CA ARG A 579 25.49 -9.80 -5.46
C ARG A 579 26.12 -9.50 -4.09
N LYS A 580 25.60 -8.50 -3.37
CA LYS A 580 26.12 -8.15 -2.03
C LYS A 580 26.04 -9.33 -1.05
N VAL A 581 24.94 -10.09 -1.11
CA VAL A 581 24.75 -11.27 -0.25
C VAL A 581 25.67 -12.42 -0.65
N GLU A 582 25.86 -12.67 -1.94
CA GLU A 582 26.81 -13.69 -2.43
C GLU A 582 28.26 -13.34 -2.09
N ASP A 583 28.67 -12.07 -2.29
CA ASP A 583 30.01 -11.60 -1.93
C ASP A 583 30.26 -11.78 -0.43
N ALA A 584 29.29 -11.40 0.41
CA ALA A 584 29.39 -11.61 1.86
C ALA A 584 29.40 -13.09 2.26
N TYR A 585 28.60 -13.93 1.58
CA TYR A 585 28.58 -15.37 1.81
C TYR A 585 29.91 -16.04 1.46
N GLN A 586 30.58 -15.56 0.40
CA GLN A 586 31.90 -16.06 -0.04
C GLN A 586 33.08 -15.42 0.72
N GLY A 587 32.81 -14.55 1.70
CA GLY A 587 33.84 -13.87 2.48
C GLY A 587 34.59 -12.77 1.72
N ARG A 588 34.06 -12.29 0.59
CA ARG A 588 34.63 -11.19 -0.21
C ARG A 588 34.26 -9.80 0.31
N ASP A 589 33.12 -9.67 1.01
CA ASP A 589 32.63 -8.42 1.55
C ASP A 589 31.82 -8.65 2.85
N GLN A 590 31.26 -7.59 3.44
CA GLN A 590 30.35 -7.64 4.59
C GLN A 590 28.97 -7.12 4.22
N PHE A 591 27.92 -7.85 4.62
CA PHE A 591 26.53 -7.44 4.42
C PHE A 591 25.94 -6.89 5.71
N TYR A 592 25.61 -5.60 5.68
CA TYR A 592 25.01 -4.88 6.80
C TYR A 592 23.51 -4.68 6.60
N ILE A 593 22.74 -4.93 7.65
CA ILE A 593 21.30 -4.70 7.68
C ILE A 593 21.04 -3.41 8.46
N ASP A 594 20.43 -2.44 7.78
CA ASP A 594 19.98 -1.22 8.43
C ASP A 594 18.63 -1.47 9.10
N ARG A 595 18.66 -1.82 10.40
CA ARG A 595 17.45 -2.02 11.21
C ARG A 595 16.63 -0.73 11.41
N SER A 596 17.18 0.44 11.08
CA SER A 596 16.40 1.69 11.10
C SER A 596 15.42 1.81 9.93
N GLN A 597 15.70 1.13 8.83
CA GLN A 597 14.88 1.15 7.63
C GLN A 597 14.04 -0.11 7.57
N ARG A 598 12.75 0.02 7.93
CA ARG A 598 11.79 -1.03 7.60
C ARG A 598 11.49 -1.02 6.11
N TYR A 599 11.03 -2.17 5.63
CA TYR A 599 10.55 -2.30 4.26
C TYR A 599 9.49 -1.26 3.91
N CYS A 600 8.47 -1.10 4.75
CA CYS A 600 7.42 -0.12 4.46
C CYS A 600 7.90 1.29 4.77
N GLY A 601 7.89 2.15 3.75
CA GLY A 601 8.05 3.59 3.88
C GLY A 601 7.60 4.32 2.63
N TYR A 602 7.18 5.57 2.79
CA TYR A 602 6.76 6.37 1.65
C TYR A 602 8.00 6.76 0.82
N PRO A 603 7.99 6.70 -0.53
CA PRO A 603 9.22 6.97 -1.30
C PRO A 603 9.73 8.41 -1.08
N GLU A 604 11.00 8.55 -0.65
CA GLU A 604 11.66 9.85 -0.40
C GLU A 604 11.47 10.79 -1.59
N ARG A 605 11.72 10.29 -2.80
CA ARG A 605 11.60 11.04 -4.06
C ARG A 605 10.21 11.64 -4.31
N LEU A 606 9.16 11.11 -3.67
CA LEU A 606 7.77 11.59 -3.79
C LEU A 606 7.34 12.49 -2.60
N LEU A 607 8.23 12.83 -1.68
CA LEU A 607 7.93 13.64 -0.49
C LEU A 607 7.24 14.97 -0.87
N LEU A 608 7.67 15.62 -1.94
CA LEU A 608 7.06 16.82 -2.49
C LEU A 608 6.16 16.51 -3.70
N PRO A 609 4.99 17.16 -3.85
CA PRO A 609 4.25 17.16 -5.10
C PRO A 609 5.05 17.81 -6.21
N ARG A 610 4.78 17.43 -7.47
CA ARG A 610 5.42 18.07 -8.61
C ARG A 610 5.16 19.59 -8.56
N GLY A 611 6.20 20.40 -8.68
CA GLY A 611 6.04 21.86 -8.77
C GLY A 611 5.49 22.31 -10.13
N LYS A 612 5.33 23.62 -10.31
CA LYS A 612 5.16 24.22 -11.64
C LYS A 612 6.44 24.93 -12.07
N LYS A 613 6.63 25.15 -13.37
CA LYS A 613 7.80 25.91 -13.88
C LYS A 613 7.85 27.32 -13.28
N GLY A 614 6.70 27.99 -13.17
CA GLY A 614 6.55 29.29 -12.51
C GLY A 614 6.47 29.23 -10.98
N GLY A 615 6.51 28.03 -10.40
CA GLY A 615 6.26 27.80 -8.98
C GLY A 615 4.79 27.54 -8.67
N GLN A 616 4.54 26.63 -7.72
CA GLN A 616 3.21 26.37 -7.16
C GLN A 616 3.24 26.69 -5.66
N ALA A 617 2.28 27.49 -5.19
CA ALA A 617 2.20 27.90 -3.79
C ALA A 617 1.56 26.82 -2.91
N TYR A 618 2.17 26.58 -1.76
CA TYR A 618 1.71 25.67 -0.70
C TYR A 618 1.91 26.33 0.66
N THR A 619 1.32 25.74 1.69
CA THR A 619 1.52 26.12 3.08
C THR A 619 2.32 25.03 3.79
N PHE A 620 3.52 25.38 4.26
CA PHE A 620 4.37 24.56 5.10
C PHE A 620 4.04 24.85 6.56
N TYR A 621 3.46 23.86 7.24
CA TYR A 621 2.96 23.99 8.60
C TYR A 621 3.89 23.25 9.57
N VAL A 622 4.21 23.90 10.69
CA VAL A 622 4.96 23.30 11.79
C VAL A 622 4.16 23.45 13.08
N ILE A 623 4.13 22.40 13.88
CA ILE A 623 3.67 22.46 15.28
C ILE A 623 4.65 21.74 16.19
N VAL A 624 4.94 22.35 17.33
CA VAL A 624 5.72 21.75 18.41
C VAL A 624 4.76 21.31 19.52
N THR A 625 4.79 20.03 19.88
CA THR A 625 3.92 19.43 20.90
C THR A 625 4.76 18.78 22.01
N PRO A 626 4.21 18.56 23.22
CA PRO A 626 4.91 17.80 24.25
C PRO A 626 5.34 16.42 23.73
N TYR A 627 6.56 16.00 24.08
CA TYR A 627 6.97 14.60 23.92
C TYR A 627 6.49 13.82 25.13
N VAL A 628 5.64 12.83 24.92
CA VAL A 628 5.26 11.89 25.99
C VAL A 628 6.25 10.74 25.94
N GLN A 629 7.18 10.74 26.90
CA GLN A 629 8.12 9.65 27.07
C GLN A 629 7.34 8.35 27.29
N GLN A 630 7.43 7.46 26.32
CA GLN A 630 6.92 6.11 26.47
C GLN A 630 7.96 5.29 27.25
N ASP A 631 7.52 4.25 27.96
CA ASP A 631 8.40 3.29 28.63
C ASP A 631 9.50 2.76 27.69
N ALA A 632 10.55 2.15 28.26
CA ALA A 632 11.58 1.47 27.48
C ALA A 632 10.91 0.59 26.41
N HIS A 633 10.97 1.04 25.15
CA HIS A 633 10.43 0.26 24.06
C HIS A 633 11.39 -0.92 23.91
N ASP A 634 10.88 -2.15 23.88
CA ASP A 634 11.67 -3.39 23.81
C ASP A 634 12.53 -3.56 22.53
N PHE A 635 12.84 -2.48 21.79
CA PHE A 635 13.30 -2.55 20.41
C PHE A 635 14.32 -1.46 20.00
N GLU A 636 15.23 -1.07 20.89
CA GLU A 636 16.56 -0.58 20.48
C GLU A 636 17.16 -1.63 19.52
N PRO A 637 17.31 -1.38 18.20
CA PRO A 637 17.64 -0.10 17.57
C PRO A 637 16.75 0.24 16.35
N TYR A 638 15.47 -0.15 16.33
CA TYR A 638 14.59 0.17 15.20
C TYR A 638 14.18 1.64 15.32
N ASN A 639 14.94 2.49 14.66
CA ASN A 639 14.90 3.96 14.66
C ASN A 639 13.58 4.57 14.10
N TYR A 640 12.42 3.98 14.42
CA TYR A 640 11.03 4.41 14.14
C TYR A 640 10.82 5.24 12.86
N LYS A 641 11.51 4.95 11.76
CA LYS A 641 11.23 5.61 10.49
C LYS A 641 9.99 4.99 9.86
N SER A 642 9.26 5.83 9.13
CA SER A 642 8.02 5.53 8.40
C SER A 642 6.80 5.13 9.24
N PHE A 643 6.87 5.22 10.58
CA PHE A 643 5.76 4.81 11.45
C PHE A 643 4.47 5.61 11.28
N SER A 644 4.55 6.84 10.78
CA SER A 644 3.37 7.65 10.44
C SER A 644 2.52 6.97 9.37
N TYR A 645 3.15 6.46 8.31
CA TYR A 645 2.46 5.97 7.12
C TYR A 645 2.32 4.45 7.11
N CYS A 646 3.23 3.76 7.80
CA CYS A 646 3.31 2.31 7.87
C CYS A 646 2.93 1.72 9.23
N GLY A 647 2.65 2.56 10.23
CA GLY A 647 2.49 2.12 11.61
C GLY A 647 3.72 1.38 12.14
N VAL A 648 3.53 0.59 13.20
CA VAL A 648 4.64 -0.08 13.91
C VAL A 648 4.68 -1.60 13.70
N GLY A 649 3.76 -2.17 12.92
CA GLY A 649 3.64 -3.61 12.72
C GLY A 649 3.20 -4.37 13.98
N PRO A 650 3.31 -5.71 14.00
CA PRO A 650 2.87 -6.53 15.12
C PRO A 650 3.77 -6.37 16.35
N ASN A 651 3.16 -6.51 17.53
CA ASN A 651 3.77 -6.58 18.87
C ASN A 651 4.62 -5.36 19.24
N ARG A 652 4.27 -4.17 18.73
CA ARG A 652 5.00 -2.93 19.00
C ARG A 652 4.05 -1.81 19.39
N LYS A 653 4.53 -0.95 20.30
CA LYS A 653 3.81 0.25 20.75
C LYS A 653 3.98 1.38 19.74
N TYR A 654 2.93 2.17 19.56
CA TYR A 654 2.98 3.36 18.73
C TYR A 654 3.71 4.47 19.50
N PRO A 655 4.76 5.11 18.94
CA PRO A 655 5.61 6.04 19.67
C PRO A 655 5.02 7.46 19.71
N ASP A 656 3.71 7.61 19.85
CA ASP A 656 3.02 8.91 19.87
C ASP A 656 1.60 8.72 20.42
N ASP A 657 1.25 9.51 21.42
CA ASP A 657 -0.06 9.48 22.07
C ASP A 657 -1.11 10.29 21.31
N LYS A 658 -0.72 11.12 20.34
CA LYS A 658 -1.67 11.93 19.57
C LYS A 658 -2.34 11.14 18.44
N PRO A 659 -3.60 11.49 18.07
CA PRO A 659 -4.26 10.96 16.88
C PRO A 659 -3.41 11.09 15.61
N LEU A 660 -3.55 10.14 14.69
CA LEU A 660 -2.87 10.25 13.39
C LEU A 660 -3.46 11.42 12.61
N GLY A 661 -2.58 12.29 12.10
CA GLY A 661 -2.97 13.54 11.44
C GLY A 661 -3.22 14.71 12.39
N TYR A 662 -2.96 14.57 13.69
CA TYR A 662 -3.03 15.69 14.63
C TYR A 662 -2.17 16.89 14.15
N PRO A 663 -2.69 18.13 14.15
CA PRO A 663 -4.00 18.55 14.66
C PRO A 663 -5.09 18.72 13.59
N PHE A 664 -4.87 18.22 12.37
CA PHE A 664 -5.80 18.33 11.24
C PHE A 664 -6.82 17.19 11.16
N ASP A 665 -6.76 16.22 12.07
CA ASP A 665 -7.64 15.06 12.08
C ASP A 665 -9.10 15.39 12.48
N ARG A 666 -9.34 16.57 13.08
CA ARG A 666 -10.67 17.03 13.54
C ARG A 666 -11.11 18.34 12.87
N PRO A 667 -12.41 18.68 12.88
CA PRO A 667 -12.90 19.97 12.41
C PRO A 667 -12.26 21.15 13.14
N ILE A 668 -12.00 22.22 12.38
CA ILE A 668 -11.34 23.44 12.85
C ILE A 668 -12.33 24.60 12.70
N TYR A 669 -12.60 25.33 13.78
CA TYR A 669 -13.48 26.49 13.77
C TYR A 669 -12.86 27.67 14.50
N GLY A 670 -12.85 28.83 13.84
CA GLY A 670 -12.52 30.10 14.48
C GLY A 670 -11.03 30.30 14.76
N LYS A 671 -10.75 31.27 15.62
CA LYS A 671 -9.39 31.73 15.95
C LYS A 671 -8.68 30.83 16.97
N ASP A 672 -9.43 30.01 17.70
CA ASP A 672 -8.94 29.18 18.81
C ASP A 672 -7.95 28.09 18.35
N PHE A 673 -7.88 27.82 17.05
CA PHE A 673 -6.93 26.88 16.47
C PHE A 673 -5.49 27.39 16.46
N TYR A 674 -5.29 28.70 16.35
CA TYR A 674 -3.96 29.28 16.18
C TYR A 674 -3.29 29.49 17.53
N THR A 675 -2.27 28.69 17.83
CA THR A 675 -1.51 28.75 19.09
C THR A 675 -0.05 29.15 18.86
N PRO A 676 0.66 29.70 19.87
CA PRO A 676 2.06 30.13 19.74
C PRO A 676 3.03 29.03 19.32
N ASN A 677 2.75 27.77 19.62
CA ASN A 677 3.55 26.60 19.23
C ASN A 677 3.28 26.11 17.80
N MET A 678 2.51 26.85 16.99
CA MET A 678 2.25 26.59 15.58
C MET A 678 2.85 27.67 14.68
N TYR A 679 3.19 27.31 13.44
CA TYR A 679 3.64 28.25 12.43
C TYR A 679 3.18 27.84 11.03
N PHE A 680 2.68 28.81 10.25
CA PHE A 680 2.28 28.63 8.85
C PHE A 680 3.21 29.45 7.96
N LYS A 681 4.07 28.79 7.18
CA LYS A 681 4.97 29.42 6.22
C LYS A 681 4.49 29.14 4.82
N ASP A 682 4.24 30.19 4.04
CA ASP A 682 4.01 30.02 2.61
C ASP A 682 5.30 29.63 1.91
N VAL A 683 5.23 28.60 1.07
CA VAL A 683 6.36 28.07 0.31
C VAL A 683 5.97 27.89 -1.16
N VAL A 684 6.97 27.88 -2.04
CA VAL A 684 6.76 27.70 -3.48
C VAL A 684 7.59 26.52 -3.97
N ILE A 685 6.94 25.56 -4.62
CA ILE A 685 7.59 24.40 -5.21
C ILE A 685 7.75 24.62 -6.71
N PHE A 686 9.00 24.61 -7.18
CA PHE A 686 9.35 24.74 -8.58
C PHE A 686 9.56 23.37 -9.22
N HIS A 687 9.27 23.25 -10.50
CA HIS A 687 9.64 22.09 -11.31
C HIS A 687 10.62 22.48 -12.40
N LYS A 688 11.72 21.75 -12.48
CA LYS A 688 12.83 22.00 -13.40
C LYS A 688 13.16 20.76 -14.22
N LYS A 689 13.83 20.97 -15.36
CA LYS A 689 14.41 19.86 -16.10
C LYS A 689 15.63 19.31 -15.36
N GLN A 690 15.96 18.03 -15.58
CA GLN A 690 17.08 17.38 -14.89
C GLN A 690 18.42 18.08 -15.17
N GLU A 691 18.63 18.56 -16.40
CA GLU A 691 19.86 19.23 -16.80
C GLU A 691 20.05 20.57 -16.05
N GLU A 692 18.96 21.31 -15.83
CA GLU A 692 18.96 22.56 -15.07
C GLU A 692 19.25 22.32 -13.57
N VAL A 693 18.82 21.18 -13.04
CA VAL A 693 19.09 20.75 -11.67
C VAL A 693 20.56 20.37 -11.52
N ASN A 694 21.12 19.64 -12.49
CA ASN A 694 22.52 19.21 -12.49
C ASN A 694 23.49 20.39 -12.64
N ALA A 695 23.25 21.29 -13.59
CA ALA A 695 24.10 22.46 -13.84
C ALA A 695 24.21 23.38 -12.61
N ALA A 696 23.13 23.54 -11.85
CA ALA A 696 23.11 24.33 -10.61
C ALA A 696 23.82 23.66 -9.41
N THR A 697 24.48 22.51 -9.61
CA THR A 697 25.25 21.80 -8.59
C THR A 697 26.76 21.84 -8.89
N THR A 698 27.14 22.25 -10.11
CA THR A 698 28.54 22.37 -10.58
C THR A 698 29.07 23.81 -10.52
N GLN A 699 28.20 24.77 -10.20
CA GLN A 699 28.51 26.14 -9.80
C GLN A 699 28.29 26.27 -8.29
#